data_AF-A0A1F4X6X9-F1
#
_entry.id   AF-A0A1F4X6X9-F1
#
_cell.length_a   1.000
_cell.length_b   1.000
_cell.length_c   1.000
_cell.angle_alpha   90.00
_cell.angle_beta   90.00
_cell.angle_gamma   90.00
#
_symmetry.space_group_name_H-M   'P 1'
#
loop_
_entity.id
_entity.type
_entity.pdbx_description
1 polymer ?
#
loop_
_entity_poly.entity_id
_entity_poly.type
_entity_poly.pdbx_seq_one_letter_code
_entity_poly.pdbx_strand_id
1 'polypeptide(L)'
;MTHKVIHPFSFPALLAITLAVLFLFLPELVWPSTDDKISAPTISSSLHQCHVDLNGSPVPCMPPPPLPIIMYEYNDPALTGICGPPTYPFQVDGIWIELCNPNPVPVNVIAVPQVYNLGVIEPSFCPQPGALLCSGPETAIPIPPLTHCMQFYIPLGDICCVTGPYFAGVNLLGSDESFNLCTDEFCDTCKSYYSDLVNPPVDICKTGLMPGNWRLGSDGRTFGQNQCPRDHFKAWRINPLPIEVMVTVEDQFMKDDLSLYLIDFLSNPAVKDTFGIPKPDDHLTWYRAAGRDTFFKVEYVNQFESTTVLIDSAAYLLVPAQKLPHDPPLGLDHYKCYRVIDPKPIEREVLLQDQFDFAPERVAYLTSRYFCAPCMKNAEPRFDTLTHYLAYQFQPQPKTVEPRIALDQFGLHEMFFQWSEMLLVPTKKLSVPFPDTCWYYKKGYPDYAPFGVPDFDQKQDAWVNSIFQWNYCGPTAAANCLWWFDSKFDSLSPTPPPGVYDKYPLVKWMNTMPPVLDDHDTLNVIPLVDSLAKCMQTGEQGTDVFVMESCLVKWLKAVNLHDDYVESTFFRPEFDKVEKEIERSQNVILLLGFYDSNCNRMGGHYVTAAGVCSDKWQIAISDPYFDKHEGNPPGPPTHGSSAHNDAALISGPHGTNTHDIYQAAPLMPNDPCLACGAWELVDYPDSFIYVLNFEWQNDNPFCPNQGYLGGPLRTIVEFAVDISPESCIALPGDANSSNTITLGDAIAIVNYIFNKPGWPPCPSASNMCWLSDLLCRGDVNGDGLVTLGDVIYLVNYIFNKPGGPWYPIPNGKCCLKLPDWPLRH
;
A
#
# COMPACT_ATOMS: atom_id res chain seq x y z
N MET A 1 -27.92 -56.50 28.04
CA MET A 1 -28.85 -57.55 28.52
C MET A 1 -30.11 -57.46 27.66
N THR A 2 -30.68 -58.61 27.23
CA THR A 2 -32.11 -58.85 26.90
C THR A 2 -32.83 -57.92 25.88
N HIS A 3 -33.44 -58.34 24.77
CA HIS A 3 -33.63 -59.64 24.06
C HIS A 3 -33.78 -59.32 22.54
N LYS A 4 -33.09 -59.99 21.61
CA LYS A 4 -33.50 -61.22 20.85
C LYS A 4 -34.86 -61.11 20.10
N VAL A 5 -34.85 -61.02 18.76
CA VAL A 5 -35.02 -62.14 17.75
C VAL A 5 -36.52 -62.38 17.44
N ILE A 6 -37.05 -62.40 16.20
CA ILE A 6 -37.00 -63.44 15.13
C ILE A 6 -37.49 -62.85 13.76
N HIS A 7 -36.86 -63.23 12.63
CA HIS A 7 -37.44 -63.18 11.26
C HIS A 7 -38.14 -64.50 10.91
N PRO A 8 -39.10 -64.53 9.97
CA PRO A 8 -38.96 -65.56 8.91
C PRO A 8 -39.50 -65.25 7.49
N PHE A 9 -38.71 -65.67 6.47
CA PHE A 9 -39.08 -66.43 5.23
C PHE A 9 -40.18 -65.90 4.24
N SER A 10 -40.18 -66.16 2.92
CA SER A 10 -39.18 -66.71 1.96
C SER A 10 -39.65 -66.65 0.47
N PHE A 11 -38.69 -66.69 -0.47
CA PHE A 11 -38.75 -66.93 -1.94
C PHE A 11 -39.61 -68.14 -2.41
N PRO A 12 -40.06 -68.25 -3.71
CA PRO A 12 -39.24 -68.49 -4.94
C PRO A 12 -39.85 -67.96 -6.28
N ALA A 13 -39.49 -68.41 -7.51
CA ALA A 13 -38.21 -68.42 -8.27
C ALA A 13 -38.44 -68.95 -9.74
N LEU A 14 -37.42 -68.88 -10.62
CA LEU A 14 -37.30 -69.38 -12.03
C LEU A 14 -38.11 -68.63 -13.13
N LEU A 15 -37.63 -68.31 -14.36
CA LEU A 15 -36.42 -68.57 -15.21
C LEU A 15 -36.52 -69.71 -16.28
N ALA A 16 -36.63 -69.33 -17.57
CA ALA A 16 -36.14 -69.97 -18.83
C ALA A 16 -36.65 -69.12 -20.05
N ILE A 17 -35.90 -68.51 -20.98
CA ILE A 17 -34.78 -68.87 -21.90
C ILE A 17 -35.21 -69.65 -23.17
N THR A 18 -35.26 -68.98 -24.35
CA THR A 18 -34.50 -69.30 -25.59
C THR A 18 -34.71 -68.36 -26.82
N LEU A 19 -33.58 -67.86 -27.36
CA LEU A 19 -33.20 -67.49 -28.75
C LEU A 19 -34.17 -66.85 -29.80
N ALA A 20 -33.88 -65.56 -30.09
CA ALA A 20 -33.20 -65.06 -31.33
C ALA A 20 -33.96 -64.42 -32.54
N VAL A 21 -33.37 -63.29 -32.99
CA VAL A 21 -33.40 -62.62 -34.33
C VAL A 21 -34.47 -61.51 -34.60
N LEU A 22 -33.93 -60.33 -34.98
CA LEU A 22 -34.50 -59.14 -35.67
C LEU A 22 -35.23 -58.00 -34.89
N PHE A 23 -34.41 -57.07 -34.38
CA PHE A 23 -34.44 -55.59 -34.58
C PHE A 23 -35.70 -54.71 -34.30
N LEU A 24 -35.55 -53.82 -33.30
CA LEU A 24 -36.14 -52.45 -33.10
C LEU A 24 -37.67 -52.36 -32.85
N PHE A 25 -38.22 -51.52 -31.95
CA PHE A 25 -37.76 -50.67 -30.83
C PHE A 25 -39.03 -50.46 -29.94
N LEU A 26 -38.96 -50.41 -28.59
CA LEU A 26 -40.14 -50.25 -27.70
C LEU A 26 -39.89 -49.37 -26.43
N PRO A 27 -40.95 -48.88 -25.72
CA PRO A 27 -40.90 -47.80 -24.72
C PRO A 27 -41.41 -48.16 -23.28
N GLU A 28 -41.69 -47.13 -22.46
CA GLU A 28 -42.37 -47.07 -21.13
C GLU A 28 -41.54 -47.48 -19.88
N LEU A 29 -41.62 -46.83 -18.69
CA LEU A 29 -42.80 -46.62 -17.82
C LEU A 29 -42.58 -45.56 -16.68
N VAL A 30 -43.56 -45.40 -15.75
CA VAL A 30 -43.62 -44.39 -14.65
C VAL A 30 -43.67 -45.02 -13.23
N TRP A 31 -43.26 -44.23 -12.21
CA TRP A 31 -43.14 -44.40 -10.73
C TRP A 31 -44.46 -44.71 -9.95
N PRO A 32 -44.59 -44.65 -8.56
CA PRO A 32 -43.63 -44.51 -7.42
C PRO A 32 -43.90 -45.37 -6.14
N SER A 33 -43.06 -45.19 -5.10
CA SER A 33 -43.41 -45.20 -3.65
C SER A 33 -42.23 -44.68 -2.77
N THR A 34 -42.32 -44.21 -1.51
CA THR A 34 -43.35 -43.46 -0.71
C THR A 34 -42.69 -42.90 0.59
N ASP A 35 -43.01 -41.66 0.98
CA ASP A 35 -43.31 -41.11 2.34
C ASP A 35 -42.34 -41.29 3.56
N ASP A 36 -42.15 -40.36 4.51
CA ASP A 36 -42.40 -38.90 4.62
C ASP A 36 -41.77 -38.31 5.94
N LYS A 37 -41.15 -37.11 5.93
CA LYS A 37 -40.95 -36.09 7.03
C LYS A 37 -40.29 -36.49 8.41
N ILE A 38 -39.52 -35.68 9.18
CA ILE A 38 -39.00 -34.28 9.18
C ILE A 38 -37.71 -34.22 10.05
N SER A 39 -36.68 -33.45 9.66
CA SER A 39 -35.89 -32.53 10.53
C SER A 39 -34.69 -31.92 9.76
N ALA A 40 -34.35 -30.66 10.04
CA ALA A 40 -33.22 -29.94 9.42
C ALA A 40 -31.89 -30.28 10.15
N PRO A 41 -30.71 -30.16 9.50
CA PRO A 41 -30.21 -28.88 8.98
C PRO A 41 -29.76 -28.87 7.50
N THR A 42 -29.63 -27.66 6.97
CA THR A 42 -29.17 -27.31 5.62
C THR A 42 -27.67 -27.48 5.40
N ILE A 43 -27.27 -28.22 4.36
CA ILE A 43 -26.15 -27.89 3.44
C ILE A 43 -26.56 -28.36 2.04
N SER A 44 -26.54 -27.49 1.03
CA SER A 44 -26.79 -27.85 -0.37
C SER A 44 -25.51 -27.69 -1.20
N SER A 45 -25.08 -28.76 -1.88
CA SER A 45 -24.01 -28.69 -2.88
C SER A 45 -24.19 -29.75 -3.95
N SER A 46 -24.80 -29.38 -5.08
CA SER A 46 -24.69 -30.10 -6.36
C SER A 46 -25.30 -29.24 -7.47
N LEU A 47 -24.51 -28.32 -8.01
CA LEU A 47 -24.76 -27.75 -9.34
C LEU A 47 -24.51 -28.86 -10.37
N HIS A 48 -25.57 -29.46 -10.90
CA HIS A 48 -25.55 -30.31 -12.10
C HIS A 48 -26.83 -30.03 -12.87
N GLN A 49 -26.74 -29.16 -13.88
CA GLN A 49 -27.77 -28.96 -14.88
C GLN A 49 -27.11 -29.17 -16.24
N CYS A 50 -27.35 -30.33 -16.85
CA CYS A 50 -26.98 -30.60 -18.23
C CYS A 50 -28.22 -30.61 -19.10
N HIS A 51 -28.10 -29.94 -20.25
CA HIS A 51 -29.07 -29.78 -21.34
C HIS A 51 -30.29 -28.89 -21.05
N VAL A 52 -30.55 -28.07 -22.07
CA VAL A 52 -31.38 -26.85 -22.13
C VAL A 52 -30.95 -25.71 -21.19
N ASP A 53 -31.15 -24.48 -21.66
CA ASP A 53 -31.09 -23.27 -20.84
C ASP A 53 -32.22 -23.27 -19.78
N LEU A 54 -32.29 -22.22 -18.97
CA LEU A 54 -33.34 -22.08 -17.95
C LEU A 54 -34.77 -22.01 -18.54
N ASN A 55 -34.93 -21.85 -19.86
CA ASN A 55 -36.21 -21.76 -20.57
C ASN A 55 -36.55 -22.96 -21.49
N GLY A 56 -35.63 -23.90 -21.75
CA GLY A 56 -35.91 -25.11 -22.54
C GLY A 56 -35.37 -25.17 -23.97
N SER A 57 -34.42 -24.30 -24.35
CA SER A 57 -33.89 -24.16 -25.72
C SER A 57 -32.65 -25.02 -26.00
N PRO A 58 -32.46 -25.53 -27.24
CA PRO A 58 -31.28 -26.31 -27.60
C PRO A 58 -30.04 -25.45 -27.86
N VAL A 59 -28.91 -25.82 -27.24
CA VAL A 59 -27.62 -25.13 -27.32
C VAL A 59 -27.05 -25.16 -28.77
N PRO A 60 -26.46 -24.06 -29.29
CA PRO A 60 -25.96 -23.99 -30.66
C PRO A 60 -24.74 -24.90 -30.95
N CYS A 61 -24.80 -25.63 -32.06
CA CYS A 61 -23.70 -26.44 -32.61
C CYS A 61 -23.21 -25.84 -33.93
N MET A 62 -22.06 -25.17 -33.91
CA MET A 62 -21.56 -24.38 -35.05
C MET A 62 -20.33 -25.04 -35.69
N PRO A 63 -20.16 -24.99 -37.03
CA PRO A 63 -18.92 -25.44 -37.65
C PRO A 63 -17.73 -24.58 -37.17
N PRO A 64 -16.52 -25.15 -37.01
CA PRO A 64 -15.35 -24.38 -36.60
C PRO A 64 -14.99 -23.32 -37.67
N PRO A 65 -14.35 -22.20 -37.28
CA PRO A 65 -13.73 -21.29 -38.23
C PRO A 65 -12.60 -21.99 -39.02
N PRO A 66 -12.06 -21.39 -40.10
CA PRO A 66 -11.00 -22.00 -40.89
C PRO A 66 -9.68 -22.18 -40.10
N LEU A 67 -9.11 -23.38 -40.18
CA LEU A 67 -7.95 -23.85 -39.41
C LEU A 67 -6.59 -23.37 -39.98
N PRO A 68 -5.50 -23.35 -39.18
CA PRO A 68 -5.39 -23.80 -37.77
C PRO A 68 -5.99 -22.80 -36.78
N ILE A 69 -6.51 -23.30 -35.65
CA ILE A 69 -7.08 -22.45 -34.60
C ILE A 69 -6.61 -22.93 -33.22
N ILE A 70 -6.09 -21.98 -32.45
CA ILE A 70 -6.07 -22.08 -30.98
C ILE A 70 -7.28 -21.31 -30.46
N MET A 71 -8.12 -21.99 -29.68
CA MET A 71 -9.19 -21.37 -28.88
C MET A 71 -8.67 -21.11 -27.47
N TYR A 72 -9.13 -20.04 -26.84
CA TYR A 72 -8.76 -19.68 -25.47
C TYR A 72 -10.00 -19.26 -24.68
N GLU A 73 -10.03 -19.61 -23.40
CA GLU A 73 -11.01 -19.15 -22.42
C GLU A 73 -10.30 -18.52 -21.21
N TYR A 74 -10.71 -17.31 -20.85
CA TYR A 74 -10.28 -16.64 -19.62
C TYR A 74 -10.78 -17.42 -18.40
N ASN A 75 -9.86 -17.84 -17.54
CA ASN A 75 -10.14 -18.59 -16.31
C ASN A 75 -9.57 -17.86 -15.10
N ASP A 76 -10.44 -17.61 -14.11
CA ASP A 76 -10.04 -17.11 -12.79
C ASP A 76 -10.69 -17.94 -11.68
N PRO A 77 -9.99 -18.97 -11.16
CA PRO A 77 -10.41 -19.73 -9.99
C PRO A 77 -10.74 -18.91 -8.73
N ALA A 78 -10.36 -17.62 -8.65
CA ALA A 78 -10.76 -16.76 -7.54
C ALA A 78 -12.23 -16.34 -7.57
N LEU A 79 -12.87 -16.36 -8.74
CA LEU A 79 -14.23 -15.85 -8.96
C LEU A 79 -15.32 -16.94 -8.96
N THR A 80 -14.95 -18.22 -8.87
CA THR A 80 -15.87 -19.37 -9.07
C THR A 80 -16.72 -19.77 -7.85
N GLY A 81 -16.68 -19.01 -6.75
CA GLY A 81 -17.80 -18.92 -5.80
C GLY A 81 -17.99 -20.07 -4.80
N ILE A 82 -17.03 -20.99 -4.61
CA ILE A 82 -17.12 -22.03 -3.58
C ILE A 82 -16.39 -21.58 -2.30
N CYS A 83 -17.10 -21.56 -1.16
CA CYS A 83 -16.71 -20.96 0.12
C CYS A 83 -15.25 -21.20 0.56
N GLY A 84 -14.39 -20.22 0.29
CA GLY A 84 -13.01 -20.09 0.80
C GLY A 84 -12.31 -18.92 0.11
N PRO A 85 -11.29 -18.29 0.73
CA PRO A 85 -10.49 -17.28 0.03
C PRO A 85 -9.75 -17.92 -1.16
N PRO A 86 -9.48 -17.15 -2.23
CA PRO A 86 -8.84 -17.65 -3.43
C PRO A 86 -7.44 -18.17 -3.14
N THR A 87 -7.05 -19.28 -3.76
CA THR A 87 -5.82 -19.99 -3.42
C THR A 87 -4.96 -20.28 -4.65
N TYR A 88 -4.29 -19.22 -5.09
CA TYR A 88 -3.07 -19.33 -5.87
C TYR A 88 -1.88 -19.79 -4.98
N PRO A 89 -0.78 -20.33 -5.55
CA PRO A 89 -0.72 -20.88 -6.90
C PRO A 89 -1.75 -22.00 -7.07
N PHE A 90 -2.51 -21.97 -8.16
CA PHE A 90 -3.47 -23.00 -8.52
C PHE A 90 -2.76 -24.04 -9.40
N GLN A 91 -3.08 -25.31 -9.18
CA GLN A 91 -2.55 -26.41 -9.99
C GLN A 91 -3.59 -26.76 -11.06
N VAL A 92 -3.27 -26.51 -12.34
CA VAL A 92 -4.04 -27.02 -13.48
C VAL A 92 -3.50 -28.41 -13.84
N ASP A 93 -4.37 -29.40 -14.00
CA ASP A 93 -4.00 -30.77 -14.43
C ASP A 93 -4.65 -31.24 -15.75
N GLY A 94 -5.65 -30.49 -16.25
CA GLY A 94 -6.18 -30.68 -17.60
C GLY A 94 -7.15 -29.59 -18.03
N ILE A 95 -7.58 -29.70 -19.29
CA ILE A 95 -8.46 -28.75 -19.98
C ILE A 95 -9.64 -29.54 -20.55
N TRP A 96 -10.85 -29.00 -20.45
CA TRP A 96 -12.05 -29.61 -21.01
C TRP A 96 -12.70 -28.71 -22.06
N ILE A 97 -13.36 -29.34 -23.04
CA ILE A 97 -14.04 -28.65 -24.14
C ILE A 97 -15.33 -29.39 -24.52
N GLU A 98 -16.43 -28.67 -24.77
CA GLU A 98 -17.63 -29.25 -25.35
C GLU A 98 -17.57 -29.26 -26.89
N LEU A 99 -17.75 -30.43 -27.47
CA LEU A 99 -17.79 -30.65 -28.92
C LEU A 99 -19.09 -31.36 -29.31
N CYS A 100 -19.50 -31.23 -30.57
CA CYS A 100 -20.62 -31.97 -31.12
C CYS A 100 -20.37 -32.49 -32.54
N ASN A 101 -21.15 -33.49 -32.93
CA ASN A 101 -21.06 -34.14 -34.22
C ASN A 101 -22.48 -34.41 -34.75
N PRO A 102 -23.03 -33.55 -35.62
CA PRO A 102 -24.34 -33.75 -36.22
C PRO A 102 -24.37 -34.86 -37.27
N ASN A 103 -23.22 -35.44 -37.64
CA ASN A 103 -23.11 -36.43 -38.70
C ASN A 103 -23.36 -37.86 -38.18
N PRO A 104 -23.89 -38.76 -39.03
CA PRO A 104 -24.13 -40.16 -38.67
C PRO A 104 -22.86 -41.03 -38.65
N VAL A 105 -21.68 -40.43 -38.69
CA VAL A 105 -20.35 -41.09 -38.71
C VAL A 105 -19.50 -40.49 -37.59
N PRO A 106 -18.77 -41.29 -36.78
CA PRO A 106 -17.88 -40.77 -35.75
C PRO A 106 -16.71 -39.97 -36.36
N VAL A 107 -16.21 -38.99 -35.61
CA VAL A 107 -15.12 -38.10 -36.00
C VAL A 107 -14.02 -38.16 -34.94
N ASN A 108 -12.75 -38.15 -35.36
CA ASN A 108 -11.62 -38.04 -34.45
C ASN A 108 -10.98 -36.65 -34.61
N VAL A 109 -10.92 -35.88 -33.54
CA VAL A 109 -10.26 -34.57 -33.52
C VAL A 109 -8.94 -34.69 -32.76
N ILE A 110 -7.84 -34.18 -33.30
CA ILE A 110 -6.56 -34.10 -32.56
C ILE A 110 -6.49 -32.75 -31.85
N ALA A 111 -6.24 -32.78 -30.55
CA ALA A 111 -6.22 -31.60 -29.70
C ALA A 111 -4.96 -31.57 -28.81
N VAL A 112 -4.40 -30.38 -28.61
CA VAL A 112 -3.29 -30.13 -27.67
C VAL A 112 -3.77 -29.14 -26.60
N PRO A 113 -3.77 -29.51 -25.30
CA PRO A 113 -4.17 -28.61 -24.22
C PRO A 113 -2.99 -27.70 -23.83
N GLN A 114 -3.27 -26.42 -23.60
CA GLN A 114 -2.26 -25.37 -23.39
C GLN A 114 -2.73 -24.35 -22.35
N VAL A 115 -1.84 -23.85 -21.49
CA VAL A 115 -2.17 -22.81 -20.50
C VAL A 115 -1.27 -21.61 -20.73
N TYR A 116 -1.85 -20.41 -20.69
CA TYR A 116 -1.16 -19.14 -20.97
C TYR A 116 -1.35 -18.16 -19.82
N ASN A 117 -0.36 -17.29 -19.59
CA ASN A 117 -0.56 -16.13 -18.71
C ASN A 117 -1.39 -15.04 -19.41
N LEU A 118 -1.68 -13.95 -18.69
CA LEU A 118 -2.25 -12.76 -19.29
C LEU A 118 -1.17 -12.01 -20.10
N GLY A 119 -1.53 -11.63 -21.32
CA GLY A 119 -0.75 -10.74 -22.18
C GLY A 119 -0.86 -9.27 -21.76
N VAL A 120 -0.14 -8.40 -22.47
CA VAL A 120 -0.07 -6.96 -22.19
C VAL A 120 -1.48 -6.33 -22.24
N ILE A 121 -1.84 -5.63 -21.17
CA ILE A 121 -3.10 -4.89 -21.05
C ILE A 121 -2.85 -3.43 -21.46
N GLU A 122 -3.48 -2.98 -22.55
CA GLU A 122 -3.63 -1.54 -22.79
C GLU A 122 -4.91 -0.99 -22.12
N PRO A 123 -4.96 0.29 -21.68
CA PRO A 123 -5.87 0.76 -20.62
C PRO A 123 -7.36 0.89 -20.95
N SER A 124 -7.86 0.18 -21.97
CA SER A 124 -9.28 0.16 -22.35
C SER A 124 -9.73 -1.14 -23.03
N PHE A 125 -8.89 -2.18 -23.06
CA PHE A 125 -9.18 -3.44 -23.75
C PHE A 125 -9.09 -4.65 -22.83
N CYS A 126 -9.85 -5.68 -23.21
CA CYS A 126 -9.92 -6.96 -22.54
C CYS A 126 -8.55 -7.65 -22.36
N PRO A 127 -8.36 -8.47 -21.31
CA PRO A 127 -7.18 -9.31 -21.17
C PRO A 127 -7.02 -10.23 -22.37
N GLN A 128 -5.82 -10.34 -22.91
CA GLN A 128 -5.47 -11.18 -24.05
C GLN A 128 -4.65 -12.39 -23.59
N PRO A 129 -4.69 -13.54 -24.30
CA PRO A 129 -3.73 -14.63 -24.08
C PRO A 129 -2.28 -14.15 -24.29
N GLY A 130 -1.43 -14.41 -23.30
CA GLY A 130 -0.03 -14.00 -23.28
C GLY A 130 0.94 -15.11 -23.70
N ALA A 131 2.02 -15.25 -22.94
CA ALA A 131 3.00 -16.31 -23.13
C ALA A 131 2.44 -17.67 -22.67
N LEU A 132 2.79 -18.73 -23.43
CA LEU A 132 2.51 -20.11 -23.08
C LEU A 132 3.30 -20.50 -21.81
N LEU A 133 2.59 -20.96 -20.78
CA LEU A 133 3.17 -21.44 -19.52
C LEU A 133 3.46 -22.95 -19.58
N CYS A 134 2.54 -23.73 -20.15
CA CYS A 134 2.65 -25.19 -20.25
C CYS A 134 1.76 -25.74 -21.37
N SER A 135 2.09 -26.94 -21.85
CA SER A 135 1.36 -27.65 -22.91
C SER A 135 1.37 -29.14 -22.63
N GLY A 136 0.26 -29.82 -22.91
CA GLY A 136 0.19 -31.28 -22.84
C GLY A 136 0.45 -31.98 -24.17
N PRO A 137 0.33 -33.32 -24.20
CA PRO A 137 0.52 -34.12 -25.41
C PRO A 137 -0.66 -34.03 -26.38
N GLU A 138 -0.39 -34.29 -27.68
CA GLU A 138 -1.42 -34.51 -28.68
C GLU A 138 -2.36 -35.64 -28.27
N THR A 139 -3.64 -35.32 -28.14
CA THR A 139 -4.70 -36.23 -27.68
C THR A 139 -5.76 -36.37 -28.78
N ALA A 140 -6.05 -37.62 -29.17
CA ALA A 140 -7.13 -37.91 -30.10
C ALA A 140 -8.48 -38.03 -29.36
N ILE A 141 -9.43 -37.19 -29.73
CA ILE A 141 -10.78 -37.11 -29.16
C ILE A 141 -11.77 -37.80 -30.12
N PRO A 142 -12.27 -39.01 -29.81
CA PRO A 142 -13.28 -39.68 -30.61
C PRO A 142 -14.67 -39.14 -30.26
N ILE A 143 -15.26 -38.34 -31.15
CA ILE A 143 -16.62 -37.83 -31.05
C ILE A 143 -17.59 -38.84 -31.71
N PRO A 144 -18.54 -39.44 -30.96
CA PRO A 144 -19.53 -40.37 -31.52
C PRO A 144 -20.41 -39.73 -32.61
N PRO A 145 -21.10 -40.52 -33.45
CA PRO A 145 -22.07 -39.99 -34.40
C PRO A 145 -23.31 -39.45 -33.67
N LEU A 146 -23.92 -38.38 -34.22
CA LEU A 146 -25.12 -37.72 -33.67
C LEU A 146 -24.95 -37.22 -32.22
N THR A 147 -23.73 -36.85 -31.82
CA THR A 147 -23.43 -36.28 -30.51
C THR A 147 -23.89 -34.82 -30.46
N HIS A 148 -24.84 -34.51 -29.57
CA HIS A 148 -25.10 -33.15 -29.08
C HIS A 148 -23.99 -32.71 -28.12
N CYS A 149 -23.87 -31.40 -27.86
CA CYS A 149 -22.79 -30.82 -27.05
C CYS A 149 -22.41 -31.65 -25.82
N MET A 150 -21.20 -32.21 -25.87
CA MET A 150 -20.67 -33.15 -24.89
C MET A 150 -19.26 -32.73 -24.51
N GLN A 151 -18.98 -32.71 -23.22
CA GLN A 151 -17.68 -32.34 -22.66
C GLN A 151 -16.65 -33.47 -22.84
N PHE A 152 -15.47 -33.12 -23.34
CA PHE A 152 -14.30 -33.99 -23.47
C PHE A 152 -13.14 -33.40 -22.66
N TYR A 153 -12.47 -34.23 -21.87
CA TYR A 153 -11.33 -33.83 -21.03
C TYR A 153 -10.00 -34.21 -21.68
N ILE A 154 -9.03 -33.31 -21.62
CA ILE A 154 -7.72 -33.39 -22.26
C ILE A 154 -6.63 -33.15 -21.19
N PRO A 155 -5.87 -34.17 -20.77
CA PRO A 155 -4.88 -34.04 -19.70
C PRO A 155 -3.64 -33.26 -20.14
N LEU A 156 -3.07 -32.44 -19.26
CA LEU A 156 -1.79 -31.76 -19.52
C LEU A 156 -0.58 -32.70 -19.44
N GLY A 157 -0.72 -33.90 -18.85
CA GLY A 157 0.36 -34.87 -18.66
C GLY A 157 1.27 -34.53 -17.47
N ASP A 158 1.79 -33.30 -17.43
CA ASP A 158 2.56 -32.74 -16.32
C ASP A 158 1.79 -31.63 -15.58
N ILE A 159 2.21 -31.34 -14.34
CA ILE A 159 1.56 -30.36 -13.44
C ILE A 159 1.89 -28.93 -13.86
N CYS A 160 0.86 -28.08 -13.99
CA CYS A 160 1.02 -26.68 -14.36
C CYS A 160 0.58 -25.74 -13.22
N CYS A 161 1.55 -25.03 -12.62
CA CYS A 161 1.31 -24.06 -11.55
C CYS A 161 1.03 -22.66 -12.14
N VAL A 162 -0.17 -22.11 -11.91
CA VAL A 162 -0.53 -20.73 -12.27
C VAL A 162 -0.69 -19.88 -11.00
N THR A 163 -0.27 -18.63 -11.03
CA THR A 163 -0.18 -17.77 -9.81
C THR A 163 -1.18 -16.61 -9.79
N GLY A 164 -1.98 -16.47 -10.84
CA GLY A 164 -3.10 -15.52 -10.99
C GLY A 164 -4.03 -16.01 -12.11
N PRO A 165 -4.97 -15.18 -12.58
CA PRO A 165 -5.85 -15.53 -13.70
C PRO A 165 -5.06 -15.88 -14.97
N TYR A 166 -5.61 -16.75 -15.79
CA TYR A 166 -4.91 -17.37 -16.91
C TYR A 166 -5.87 -17.67 -18.07
N PHE A 167 -5.32 -18.02 -19.23
CA PHE A 167 -6.10 -18.56 -20.33
C PHE A 167 -5.90 -20.07 -20.44
N ALA A 168 -6.98 -20.83 -20.36
CA ALA A 168 -7.01 -22.23 -20.77
C ALA A 168 -7.22 -22.27 -22.29
N GLY A 169 -6.37 -23.00 -23.02
CA GLY A 169 -6.39 -23.04 -24.48
C GLY A 169 -6.35 -24.45 -25.05
N VAL A 170 -6.95 -24.61 -26.22
CA VAL A 170 -6.91 -25.86 -26.99
C VAL A 170 -6.53 -25.53 -28.43
N ASN A 171 -5.43 -26.09 -28.88
CA ASN A 171 -5.01 -26.08 -30.28
C ASN A 171 -5.57 -27.31 -30.99
N LEU A 172 -6.43 -27.10 -32.00
CA LEU A 172 -7.04 -28.18 -32.78
C LEU A 172 -6.26 -28.42 -34.08
N LEU A 173 -5.76 -29.64 -34.25
CA LEU A 173 -4.89 -30.04 -35.35
C LEU A 173 -5.67 -30.88 -36.37
N GLY A 174 -5.84 -30.36 -37.59
CA GLY A 174 -6.37 -31.10 -38.75
C GLY A 174 -7.80 -30.72 -39.15
N SER A 175 -8.03 -30.60 -40.47
CA SER A 175 -9.23 -30.01 -41.06
C SER A 175 -10.14 -31.02 -41.77
N ASP A 176 -10.79 -31.90 -41.01
CA ASP A 176 -12.03 -32.54 -41.48
C ASP A 176 -13.22 -31.68 -40.99
N GLU A 177 -14.00 -31.12 -41.91
CA GLU A 177 -15.19 -30.26 -41.69
C GLU A 177 -16.39 -31.01 -41.07
N SER A 178 -16.13 -32.03 -40.25
CA SER A 178 -17.10 -33.04 -39.81
C SER A 178 -17.49 -32.96 -38.33
N PHE A 179 -16.79 -32.15 -37.54
CA PHE A 179 -17.15 -31.82 -36.15
C PHE A 179 -17.58 -30.36 -36.03
N ASN A 180 -18.39 -30.08 -35.00
CA ASN A 180 -18.86 -28.74 -34.64
C ASN A 180 -18.40 -28.39 -33.22
N LEU A 181 -18.22 -27.09 -32.98
CA LEU A 181 -17.93 -26.49 -31.68
C LEU A 181 -19.24 -26.09 -30.98
N CYS A 182 -19.22 -26.12 -29.65
CA CYS A 182 -20.34 -25.71 -28.81
C CYS A 182 -20.07 -24.36 -28.15
N THR A 183 -21.05 -23.47 -28.22
CA THR A 183 -21.04 -22.19 -27.50
C THR A 183 -22.15 -22.15 -26.46
N ASP A 184 -22.05 -21.25 -25.49
CA ASP A 184 -23.21 -20.87 -24.67
C ASP A 184 -24.16 -19.90 -25.43
N GLU A 185 -25.13 -19.34 -24.71
CA GLU A 185 -26.12 -18.38 -25.21
C GLU A 185 -25.75 -16.93 -24.88
N PHE A 186 -24.63 -16.68 -24.17
CA PHE A 186 -24.30 -15.39 -23.57
C PHE A 186 -22.92 -14.92 -24.03
N CYS A 187 -22.90 -13.92 -24.90
CA CYS A 187 -21.64 -13.38 -25.41
C CYS A 187 -20.99 -12.35 -24.46
N ASP A 188 -20.39 -12.85 -23.38
CA ASP A 188 -19.48 -12.09 -22.52
C ASP A 188 -18.21 -11.71 -23.30
N THR A 189 -18.11 -10.46 -23.76
CA THR A 189 -16.84 -9.95 -24.30
C THR A 189 -15.71 -10.09 -23.27
N CYS A 190 -14.46 -10.17 -23.74
CA CYS A 190 -13.25 -10.38 -22.93
C CYS A 190 -12.97 -11.79 -22.41
N LYS A 191 -13.80 -12.78 -22.76
CA LYS A 191 -13.76 -14.13 -22.16
C LYS A 191 -13.24 -15.20 -23.12
N SER A 192 -13.91 -15.38 -24.26
CA SER A 192 -13.54 -16.35 -25.29
C SER A 192 -12.80 -15.73 -26.47
N TYR A 193 -11.67 -16.33 -26.85
CA TYR A 193 -10.83 -15.88 -27.98
C TYR A 193 -10.51 -17.01 -28.94
N TYR A 194 -10.10 -16.64 -30.16
CA TYR A 194 -9.41 -17.55 -31.06
C TYR A 194 -8.26 -16.86 -31.80
N SER A 195 -7.23 -17.60 -32.18
CA SER A 195 -6.13 -17.14 -33.04
C SER A 195 -5.88 -18.12 -34.16
N ASP A 196 -5.58 -17.60 -35.36
CA ASP A 196 -5.17 -18.35 -36.56
C ASP A 196 -3.65 -18.61 -36.63
N LEU A 197 -2.93 -18.40 -35.51
CA LEU A 197 -1.47 -18.43 -35.37
C LEU A 197 -0.69 -17.33 -36.12
N VAL A 198 -1.35 -16.51 -36.94
CA VAL A 198 -0.72 -15.45 -37.73
C VAL A 198 -1.08 -14.06 -37.18
N ASN A 199 -2.30 -13.91 -36.68
CA ASN A 199 -2.87 -12.69 -36.13
C ASN A 199 -3.04 -12.77 -34.59
N PRO A 200 -3.05 -11.62 -33.89
CA PRO A 200 -3.36 -11.56 -32.46
C PRO A 200 -4.71 -12.24 -32.14
N PRO A 201 -4.89 -12.82 -30.94
CA PRO A 201 -6.16 -13.45 -30.56
C PRO A 201 -7.34 -12.46 -30.64
N VAL A 202 -8.44 -12.91 -31.24
CA VAL A 202 -9.64 -12.12 -31.47
C VAL A 202 -10.76 -12.61 -30.55
N ASP A 203 -11.35 -11.68 -29.81
CA ASP A 203 -12.54 -11.88 -28.96
C ASP A 203 -13.71 -12.32 -29.86
N ILE A 204 -14.18 -13.56 -29.71
CA ILE A 204 -15.17 -14.14 -30.62
C ILE A 204 -16.49 -13.34 -30.60
N CYS A 205 -16.87 -12.81 -29.43
CA CYS A 205 -18.09 -12.04 -29.27
C CYS A 205 -18.06 -10.70 -29.98
N LYS A 206 -16.87 -10.17 -30.30
CA LYS A 206 -16.71 -8.98 -31.14
C LYS A 206 -16.71 -9.28 -32.63
N THR A 207 -16.52 -10.53 -33.04
CA THR A 207 -16.57 -10.94 -34.46
C THR A 207 -18.00 -11.17 -34.97
N GLY A 208 -18.93 -11.53 -34.08
CA GLY A 208 -20.29 -11.94 -34.45
C GLY A 208 -20.36 -13.26 -35.22
N LEU A 209 -19.29 -14.05 -35.25
CA LEU A 209 -19.21 -15.34 -35.97
C LEU A 209 -20.01 -16.46 -35.28
N MET A 210 -20.23 -16.36 -33.97
CA MET A 210 -20.93 -17.34 -33.14
C MET A 210 -21.85 -16.66 -32.11
N PRO A 211 -22.88 -17.36 -31.59
CA PRO A 211 -23.92 -16.72 -30.78
C PRO A 211 -23.54 -16.51 -29.29
N GLY A 212 -22.46 -17.11 -28.80
CA GLY A 212 -22.01 -17.02 -27.42
C GLY A 212 -20.53 -17.39 -27.26
N ASN A 213 -20.09 -17.54 -26.02
CA ASN A 213 -18.73 -17.91 -25.66
C ASN A 213 -18.43 -19.39 -25.92
N TRP A 214 -17.15 -19.74 -26.05
CA TRP A 214 -16.69 -21.12 -26.10
C TRP A 214 -17.07 -21.87 -24.83
N ARG A 215 -17.52 -23.12 -24.97
CA ARG A 215 -17.63 -24.04 -23.84
C ARG A 215 -16.30 -24.77 -23.64
N LEU A 216 -15.34 -24.02 -23.10
CA LEU A 216 -13.95 -24.41 -22.84
C LEU A 216 -13.61 -24.03 -21.39
N GLY A 217 -12.79 -24.81 -20.71
CA GLY A 217 -12.33 -24.48 -19.36
C GLY A 217 -11.26 -25.44 -18.84
N SER A 218 -10.88 -25.31 -17.59
CA SER A 218 -9.78 -26.08 -16.99
C SER A 218 -10.13 -26.63 -15.61
N ASP A 219 -9.61 -27.83 -15.33
CA ASP A 219 -9.71 -28.47 -14.02
C ASP A 219 -8.39 -28.36 -13.24
N GLY A 220 -8.48 -28.47 -11.92
CA GLY A 220 -7.32 -28.33 -11.06
C GLY A 220 -7.58 -28.53 -9.57
N ARG A 221 -6.52 -28.41 -8.77
CA ARG A 221 -6.51 -28.79 -7.34
C ARG A 221 -6.53 -27.60 -6.40
N THR A 222 -7.30 -27.74 -5.33
CA THR A 222 -7.48 -26.71 -4.29
C THR A 222 -6.35 -26.70 -3.25
N PHE A 223 -6.31 -25.63 -2.44
CA PHE A 223 -5.28 -25.32 -1.43
C PHE A 223 -4.72 -26.50 -0.61
N GLY A 224 -5.57 -27.46 -0.22
CA GLY A 224 -5.16 -28.61 0.61
C GLY A 224 -4.37 -29.70 -0.13
N GLN A 225 -4.18 -29.58 -1.46
CA GLN A 225 -3.58 -30.59 -2.33
C GLN A 225 -2.44 -30.04 -3.20
N ASN A 226 -2.08 -28.77 -3.04
CA ASN A 226 -1.11 -28.04 -3.84
C ASN A 226 0.34 -28.48 -3.54
N GLN A 227 1.18 -28.56 -4.57
CA GLN A 227 2.56 -29.07 -4.48
C GLN A 227 3.65 -28.10 -5.00
N CYS A 228 3.33 -26.89 -5.46
CA CYS A 228 4.31 -25.96 -6.04
C CYS A 228 5.33 -25.47 -4.97
N PRO A 229 6.63 -25.82 -5.03
CA PRO A 229 7.60 -25.47 -3.98
C PRO A 229 8.23 -24.08 -4.19
N ARG A 230 8.78 -23.49 -3.10
CA ARG A 230 9.46 -22.17 -3.07
C ARG A 230 10.82 -22.28 -2.37
N ASP A 231 11.78 -21.48 -2.80
CA ASP A 231 13.13 -21.44 -2.25
C ASP A 231 13.21 -20.70 -0.90
N HIS A 232 14.16 -21.12 -0.06
CA HIS A 232 14.71 -20.29 1.01
C HIS A 232 15.90 -19.54 0.45
N PHE A 233 16.14 -18.29 0.85
CA PHE A 233 17.32 -17.55 0.40
C PHE A 233 18.30 -17.24 1.52
N LYS A 234 19.60 -17.39 1.23
CA LYS A 234 20.71 -16.89 2.05
C LYS A 234 21.22 -15.59 1.43
N ALA A 235 21.20 -14.48 2.18
CA ALA A 235 21.69 -13.19 1.70
C ALA A 235 23.10 -12.87 2.19
N TRP A 236 23.93 -12.41 1.26
CA TRP A 236 25.32 -12.05 1.46
C TRP A 236 25.49 -10.53 1.40
N ARG A 237 26.10 -9.97 2.43
CA ARG A 237 26.54 -8.58 2.48
C ARG A 237 27.62 -8.37 1.43
N ILE A 238 27.45 -7.33 0.62
CA ILE A 238 28.47 -6.87 -0.34
C ILE A 238 29.15 -5.59 0.15
N ASN A 239 30.28 -5.24 -0.45
CA ASN A 239 30.75 -3.86 -0.44
C ASN A 239 29.64 -2.98 -1.04
N PRO A 240 29.09 -1.98 -0.32
CA PRO A 240 27.92 -1.27 -0.78
C PRO A 240 28.15 -0.53 -2.10
N LEU A 241 27.21 -0.67 -3.04
CA LEU A 241 27.26 0.02 -4.33
C LEU A 241 26.22 1.16 -4.30
N PRO A 242 26.63 2.43 -4.47
CA PRO A 242 25.69 3.55 -4.52
C PRO A 242 24.87 3.52 -5.80
N ILE A 243 23.62 3.97 -5.70
CA ILE A 243 22.70 4.18 -6.82
C ILE A 243 21.83 5.41 -6.48
N GLU A 244 21.10 5.97 -7.44
CA GLU A 244 20.09 7.00 -7.18
C GLU A 244 18.94 6.82 -8.19
N VAL A 245 17.85 6.18 -7.76
CA VAL A 245 16.68 5.92 -8.62
C VAL A 245 15.39 6.06 -7.79
N MET A 246 14.39 6.75 -8.34
CA MET A 246 13.02 6.74 -7.82
C MET A 246 12.20 5.67 -8.54
N VAL A 247 11.40 4.90 -7.79
CA VAL A 247 10.45 3.91 -8.35
C VAL A 247 9.12 3.94 -7.61
N THR A 248 8.01 3.85 -8.34
CA THR A 248 6.68 3.67 -7.76
C THR A 248 6.47 2.19 -7.44
N VAL A 249 6.17 1.87 -6.19
CA VAL A 249 6.02 0.49 -5.69
C VAL A 249 4.69 0.33 -4.97
N GLU A 250 3.94 -0.69 -5.36
CA GLU A 250 2.62 -1.02 -4.80
C GLU A 250 2.63 -2.46 -4.29
N ASP A 251 2.37 -2.63 -2.99
CA ASP A 251 2.13 -3.94 -2.39
C ASP A 251 0.71 -4.04 -1.85
N GLN A 252 0.43 -5.07 -1.05
CA GLN A 252 -0.87 -5.30 -0.40
C GLN A 252 -1.21 -4.34 0.75
N PHE A 253 -0.28 -3.46 1.15
CA PHE A 253 -0.44 -2.51 2.24
C PHE A 253 -0.60 -1.09 1.74
N MET A 254 0.19 -0.68 0.73
CA MET A 254 0.12 0.65 0.14
C MET A 254 0.84 0.77 -1.21
N LYS A 255 0.54 1.86 -1.91
CA LYS A 255 1.32 2.40 -3.03
C LYS A 255 2.23 3.53 -2.53
N ASP A 256 3.48 3.54 -2.97
CA ASP A 256 4.56 4.40 -2.46
C ASP A 256 5.51 4.80 -3.57
N ASP A 257 6.21 5.94 -3.44
CA ASP A 257 7.35 6.27 -4.28
C ASP A 257 8.64 6.09 -3.47
N LEU A 258 9.43 5.07 -3.83
CA LEU A 258 10.65 4.71 -3.12
C LEU A 258 11.88 5.36 -3.76
N SER A 259 12.69 6.03 -2.94
CA SER A 259 14.05 6.42 -3.27
C SER A 259 15.00 5.25 -2.97
N LEU A 260 15.66 4.74 -4.01
CA LEU A 260 16.68 3.69 -3.92
C LEU A 260 18.06 4.34 -3.98
N TYR A 261 18.88 4.12 -2.95
CA TYR A 261 20.16 4.84 -2.80
C TYR A 261 21.41 3.97 -2.56
N LEU A 262 21.24 2.67 -2.30
CA LEU A 262 22.36 1.77 -2.02
C LEU A 262 22.01 0.32 -2.36
N ILE A 263 22.97 -0.48 -2.81
CA ILE A 263 22.86 -1.95 -2.90
C ILE A 263 23.66 -2.57 -1.74
N ASP A 264 22.99 -3.31 -0.86
CA ASP A 264 23.61 -3.91 0.35
C ASP A 264 23.84 -5.41 0.27
N PHE A 265 23.00 -6.15 -0.48
CA PHE A 265 23.02 -7.62 -0.48
C PHE A 265 22.69 -8.24 -1.84
N LEU A 266 23.15 -9.47 -2.01
CA LEU A 266 22.63 -10.44 -2.99
C LEU A 266 22.10 -11.67 -2.26
N SER A 267 20.91 -12.13 -2.63
CA SER A 267 20.30 -13.37 -2.13
C SER A 267 20.48 -14.53 -3.09
N ASN A 268 20.84 -15.68 -2.54
CA ASN A 268 21.02 -16.95 -3.24
C ASN A 268 19.99 -17.98 -2.75
N PRO A 269 19.43 -18.84 -3.61
CA PRO A 269 18.70 -20.01 -3.17
C PRO A 269 19.60 -20.89 -2.29
N ALA A 270 19.08 -21.33 -1.16
CA ALA A 270 19.84 -22.05 -0.16
C ALA A 270 19.12 -23.34 0.25
N VAL A 271 19.86 -24.43 0.29
CA VAL A 271 19.46 -25.62 1.03
C VAL A 271 19.36 -25.23 2.50
N LYS A 272 18.20 -25.49 3.10
CA LYS A 272 17.92 -25.18 4.51
C LYS A 272 17.48 -26.45 5.22
N ASP A 273 18.31 -26.98 6.10
CA ASP A 273 18.13 -28.27 6.77
C ASP A 273 17.98 -29.42 5.74
N THR A 274 16.74 -29.86 5.49
CA THR A 274 16.38 -30.87 4.48
C THR A 274 15.59 -30.30 3.30
N PHE A 275 15.32 -28.99 3.29
CA PHE A 275 14.64 -28.31 2.20
C PHE A 275 15.67 -28.03 1.09
N GLY A 276 15.44 -28.58 -0.10
CA GLY A 276 16.27 -28.35 -1.28
C GLY A 276 16.01 -27.01 -1.95
N ILE A 277 16.68 -26.78 -3.07
CA ILE A 277 16.55 -25.60 -3.94
C ILE A 277 15.62 -25.97 -5.11
N PRO A 278 14.31 -25.64 -5.07
CA PRO A 278 13.42 -25.88 -6.21
C PRO A 278 13.69 -25.00 -7.44
N LYS A 279 14.20 -23.77 -7.28
CA LYS A 279 14.59 -22.91 -8.42
C LYS A 279 16.01 -22.36 -8.23
N PRO A 280 17.03 -23.00 -8.82
CA PRO A 280 18.43 -22.61 -8.62
C PRO A 280 18.83 -21.28 -9.26
N ASP A 281 18.00 -20.72 -10.15
CA ASP A 281 18.24 -19.47 -10.87
C ASP A 281 17.60 -18.24 -10.22
N ASP A 282 16.70 -18.42 -9.24
CA ASP A 282 16.03 -17.30 -8.55
C ASP A 282 17.05 -16.55 -7.66
N HIS A 283 17.42 -15.31 -8.00
CA HIS A 283 18.27 -14.45 -7.17
C HIS A 283 17.59 -13.09 -6.93
N LEU A 284 17.89 -12.46 -5.78
CA LEU A 284 17.37 -11.12 -5.44
C LEU A 284 18.50 -10.15 -5.08
N THR A 285 18.58 -9.01 -5.76
CA THR A 285 19.41 -7.86 -5.35
C THR A 285 18.63 -7.03 -4.32
N TRP A 286 19.29 -6.60 -3.24
CA TRP A 286 18.67 -5.77 -2.20
C TRP A 286 19.07 -4.30 -2.35
N TYR A 287 18.11 -3.49 -2.79
CA TYR A 287 18.21 -2.04 -2.82
C TYR A 287 17.74 -1.46 -1.51
N ARG A 288 18.58 -0.71 -0.80
CA ARG A 288 18.14 0.06 0.36
C ARG A 288 17.21 1.17 -0.13
N ALA A 289 16.03 1.21 0.46
CA ALA A 289 14.95 2.10 0.08
C ALA A 289 14.65 3.11 1.21
N ALA A 290 14.11 4.26 0.83
CA ALA A 290 13.36 5.15 1.70
C ALA A 290 12.03 5.46 0.99
N GLY A 291 10.93 5.40 1.74
CA GLY A 291 9.57 5.67 1.27
C GLY A 291 8.73 6.27 2.40
N ARG A 292 7.41 6.21 2.29
CA ARG A 292 6.52 6.65 3.37
C ARG A 292 6.75 5.85 4.66
N ASP A 293 6.71 6.53 5.80
CA ASP A 293 6.58 5.85 7.10
C ASP A 293 5.22 5.12 7.15
N THR A 294 5.22 3.89 7.62
CA THR A 294 4.00 3.10 7.82
C THR A 294 3.88 2.64 9.27
N PHE A 295 2.74 2.06 9.64
CA PHE A 295 2.60 1.38 10.92
C PHE A 295 1.54 0.29 10.81
N PHE A 296 1.96 -0.93 10.46
CA PHE A 296 1.04 -2.05 10.26
C PHE A 296 1.28 -3.16 11.29
N LYS A 297 0.19 -3.75 11.75
CA LYS A 297 0.20 -4.99 12.53
C LYS A 297 0.09 -6.17 11.57
N VAL A 298 1.10 -7.05 11.59
CA VAL A 298 1.19 -8.19 10.67
C VAL A 298 1.24 -9.48 11.47
N GLU A 299 0.18 -10.28 11.38
CA GLU A 299 0.18 -11.65 11.84
C GLU A 299 0.70 -12.57 10.72
N TYR A 300 1.58 -13.50 11.05
CA TYR A 300 2.12 -14.45 10.09
C TYR A 300 2.47 -15.80 10.72
N VAL A 301 2.60 -16.81 9.86
CA VAL A 301 3.12 -18.13 10.19
C VAL A 301 4.18 -18.56 9.19
N ASN A 302 5.25 -19.15 9.70
CA ASN A 302 6.25 -19.86 8.91
C ASN A 302 6.76 -21.09 9.68
N GLN A 303 7.83 -21.71 9.19
CA GLN A 303 8.42 -22.93 9.75
C GLN A 303 9.11 -22.77 11.13
N PHE A 304 9.30 -21.53 11.61
CA PHE A 304 9.98 -21.23 12.86
C PHE A 304 9.01 -20.69 13.92
N GLU A 305 8.04 -19.84 13.52
CA GLU A 305 7.08 -19.24 14.43
C GLU A 305 5.71 -18.98 13.79
N SER A 306 4.71 -18.78 14.65
CA SER A 306 3.40 -18.22 14.33
C SER A 306 3.19 -17.07 15.31
N THR A 307 3.21 -15.83 14.85
CA THR A 307 3.28 -14.65 15.72
C THR A 307 2.66 -13.41 15.08
N THR A 308 2.59 -12.33 15.83
CA THR A 308 2.25 -11.00 15.33
C THR A 308 3.39 -10.02 15.60
N VAL A 309 3.73 -9.22 14.59
CA VAL A 309 4.71 -8.14 14.69
C VAL A 309 4.09 -6.80 14.31
N LEU A 310 4.76 -5.72 14.70
CA LEU A 310 4.53 -4.39 14.15
C LEU A 310 5.65 -4.08 13.15
N ILE A 311 5.29 -3.47 12.02
CA ILE A 311 6.24 -3.00 11.00
C ILE A 311 6.07 -1.49 10.79
N ASP A 312 7.15 -0.79 10.49
CA ASP A 312 7.11 0.67 10.25
C ASP A 312 7.67 1.15 8.91
N SER A 313 8.99 1.25 8.73
CA SER A 313 9.58 1.92 7.58
C SER A 313 9.91 0.95 6.45
N ALA A 314 9.65 1.37 5.21
CA ALA A 314 10.18 0.71 4.03
C ALA A 314 11.71 0.82 4.05
N ALA A 315 12.39 -0.31 4.21
CA ALA A 315 13.85 -0.36 4.42
C ALA A 315 14.60 -0.88 3.19
N TYR A 316 13.99 -1.81 2.43
CA TYR A 316 14.56 -2.35 1.20
C TYR A 316 13.50 -2.62 0.13
N LEU A 317 13.92 -2.54 -1.12
CA LEU A 317 13.27 -3.15 -2.27
C LEU A 317 14.16 -4.28 -2.77
N LEU A 318 13.64 -5.51 -2.76
CA LEU A 318 14.30 -6.69 -3.31
C LEU A 318 13.80 -6.87 -4.74
N VAL A 319 14.71 -7.09 -5.68
CA VAL A 319 14.36 -7.21 -7.11
C VAL A 319 15.01 -8.45 -7.72
N PRO A 320 14.34 -9.16 -8.64
CA PRO A 320 14.91 -10.30 -9.36
C PRO A 320 16.20 -9.93 -10.08
N ALA A 321 17.20 -10.77 -9.94
CA ALA A 321 18.52 -10.59 -10.56
C ALA A 321 18.98 -11.88 -11.23
N GLN A 322 19.64 -11.78 -12.38
CA GLN A 322 20.46 -12.85 -12.92
C GLN A 322 21.83 -12.83 -12.24
N LYS A 323 22.32 -13.95 -11.71
CA LYS A 323 23.69 -14.03 -11.18
C LYS A 323 24.55 -14.93 -12.08
N LEU A 324 25.46 -14.34 -12.84
CA LEU A 324 26.25 -15.10 -13.81
C LEU A 324 27.09 -16.21 -13.13
N PRO A 325 27.13 -17.44 -13.69
CA PRO A 325 26.65 -17.82 -15.02
C PRO A 325 25.23 -18.41 -15.07
N HIS A 326 24.39 -18.25 -14.02
CA HIS A 326 23.00 -18.74 -14.03
C HIS A 326 22.14 -17.97 -15.04
N ASP A 327 21.03 -18.57 -15.44
CA ASP A 327 20.00 -17.91 -16.26
C ASP A 327 19.21 -16.88 -15.41
N PRO A 328 18.48 -15.92 -16.03
CA PRO A 328 17.65 -14.99 -15.28
C PRO A 328 16.44 -15.67 -14.61
N PRO A 329 15.98 -15.22 -13.43
CA PRO A 329 14.80 -15.76 -12.75
C PRO A 329 13.55 -15.75 -13.63
N LEU A 330 12.79 -16.85 -13.61
CA LEU A 330 11.51 -16.97 -14.32
C LEU A 330 10.35 -16.93 -13.31
N GLY A 331 9.60 -15.82 -13.33
CA GLY A 331 8.43 -15.62 -12.45
C GLY A 331 8.81 -15.53 -10.97
N LEU A 332 9.76 -14.67 -10.65
CA LEU A 332 10.13 -14.26 -9.30
C LEU A 332 9.71 -12.79 -9.10
N ASP A 333 9.07 -12.49 -7.97
CA ASP A 333 8.58 -11.14 -7.65
C ASP A 333 9.65 -10.18 -7.15
N HIS A 334 9.33 -8.88 -7.23
CA HIS A 334 9.93 -7.86 -6.39
C HIS A 334 9.30 -7.89 -4.99
N TYR A 335 10.07 -7.61 -3.93
CA TYR A 335 9.53 -7.53 -2.57
C TYR A 335 9.86 -6.20 -1.88
N LYS A 336 8.84 -5.50 -1.39
CA LYS A 336 8.98 -4.33 -0.52
C LYS A 336 9.13 -4.81 0.92
N CYS A 337 10.28 -4.53 1.52
CA CYS A 337 10.65 -4.99 2.86
C CYS A 337 10.55 -3.87 3.90
N TYR A 338 9.71 -4.10 4.90
CA TYR A 338 9.50 -3.20 6.02
C TYR A 338 10.30 -3.64 7.24
N ARG A 339 10.83 -2.69 8.00
CA ARG A 339 11.48 -2.93 9.29
C ARG A 339 10.48 -3.48 10.30
N VAL A 340 10.85 -4.55 11.00
CA VAL A 340 10.13 -5.07 12.16
C VAL A 340 10.53 -4.29 13.41
N ILE A 341 9.54 -3.85 14.19
CA ILE A 341 9.72 -3.11 15.45
C ILE A 341 9.98 -4.10 16.60
N ASP A 342 10.92 -3.74 17.48
CA ASP A 342 11.33 -4.53 18.67
C ASP A 342 11.50 -6.05 18.40
N PRO A 343 12.30 -6.44 17.39
CA PRO A 343 12.38 -7.81 16.93
C PRO A 343 13.05 -8.71 17.96
N LYS A 344 12.41 -9.84 18.29
CA LYS A 344 12.91 -10.78 19.29
C LYS A 344 13.79 -11.87 18.66
N PRO A 345 14.95 -12.20 19.27
CA PRO A 345 15.76 -13.32 18.81
C PRO A 345 15.11 -14.65 19.20
N ILE A 346 15.16 -15.61 18.29
CA ILE A 346 14.68 -16.98 18.45
C ILE A 346 15.89 -17.90 18.46
N GLU A 347 16.02 -18.72 19.50
CA GLU A 347 17.02 -19.79 19.55
C GLU A 347 16.54 -20.97 18.68
N ARG A 348 17.14 -21.10 17.49
CA ARG A 348 16.80 -22.13 16.53
C ARG A 348 18.04 -22.53 15.74
N GLU A 349 18.44 -23.79 15.89
CA GLU A 349 19.46 -24.37 15.03
C GLU A 349 18.93 -24.59 13.61
N VAL A 350 19.65 -24.06 12.63
CA VAL A 350 19.38 -24.21 11.19
C VAL A 350 20.70 -24.48 10.47
N LEU A 351 20.69 -25.40 9.51
CA LEU A 351 21.81 -25.61 8.59
C LEU A 351 21.52 -24.95 7.25
N LEU A 352 22.39 -24.03 6.81
CA LEU A 352 22.26 -23.30 5.55
C LEU A 352 23.41 -23.63 4.60
N GLN A 353 23.12 -23.97 3.35
CA GLN A 353 24.13 -24.12 2.31
C GLN A 353 23.63 -23.53 0.98
N ASP A 354 24.35 -22.56 0.41
CA ASP A 354 24.16 -22.10 -0.97
C ASP A 354 25.38 -22.41 -1.85
N GLN A 355 25.42 -21.90 -3.09
CA GLN A 355 26.52 -22.18 -4.01
C GLN A 355 27.84 -21.42 -3.70
N PHE A 356 27.91 -20.63 -2.63
CA PHE A 356 29.16 -20.05 -2.12
C PHE A 356 29.74 -20.87 -0.95
N ASP A 357 28.97 -21.82 -0.39
CA ASP A 357 29.36 -22.63 0.76
C ASP A 357 29.99 -23.98 0.37
N PHE A 358 31.25 -24.20 0.77
CA PHE A 358 31.90 -25.52 0.65
C PHE A 358 31.26 -26.60 1.55
N ALA A 359 30.64 -26.18 2.67
CA ALA A 359 29.92 -27.05 3.60
C ALA A 359 28.81 -26.25 4.33
N PRO A 360 27.74 -26.90 4.81
CA PRO A 360 26.66 -26.21 5.52
C PRO A 360 27.11 -25.38 6.71
N GLU A 361 26.62 -24.15 6.78
CA GLU A 361 26.78 -23.22 7.88
C GLU A 361 25.74 -23.48 8.96
N ARG A 362 26.17 -23.52 10.23
CA ARG A 362 25.28 -23.66 11.38
C ARG A 362 24.91 -22.30 11.95
N VAL A 363 23.64 -21.96 11.87
CA VAL A 363 23.02 -20.79 12.50
C VAL A 363 22.33 -21.25 13.79
N ALA A 364 22.48 -20.51 14.89
CA ALA A 364 21.90 -20.85 16.20
C ALA A 364 20.80 -19.87 16.67
N TYR A 365 20.83 -18.63 16.18
CA TYR A 365 19.89 -17.58 16.55
C TYR A 365 19.40 -16.85 15.30
N LEU A 366 18.11 -16.55 15.28
CA LEU A 366 17.41 -15.85 14.21
C LEU A 366 16.62 -14.67 14.78
N THR A 367 16.81 -13.46 14.26
CA THR A 367 16.08 -12.25 14.67
C THR A 367 15.26 -11.75 13.49
N SER A 368 13.94 -11.72 13.62
CA SER A 368 12.99 -11.31 12.58
C SER A 368 13.15 -9.82 12.21
N ARG A 369 13.98 -9.50 11.23
CA ARG A 369 14.45 -8.12 11.00
C ARG A 369 13.60 -7.34 9.99
N TYR A 370 13.19 -7.99 8.91
CA TYR A 370 12.33 -7.37 7.88
C TYR A 370 11.19 -8.29 7.46
N PHE A 371 10.02 -7.70 7.22
CA PHE A 371 8.87 -8.36 6.60
C PHE A 371 8.74 -7.87 5.15
N CYS A 372 8.87 -8.79 4.20
CA CYS A 372 8.95 -8.52 2.78
C CYS A 372 7.68 -8.98 2.07
N ALA A 373 6.92 -8.02 1.55
CA ALA A 373 5.66 -8.25 0.83
C ALA A 373 5.87 -8.20 -0.69
N PRO A 374 5.24 -9.11 -1.47
CA PRO A 374 5.34 -9.10 -2.92
C PRO A 374 4.71 -7.82 -3.50
N CYS A 375 5.46 -7.14 -4.35
CA CYS A 375 5.16 -5.78 -4.79
C CYS A 375 5.27 -5.63 -6.32
N MET A 376 4.40 -4.79 -6.87
CA MET A 376 4.45 -4.30 -8.24
C MET A 376 5.35 -3.06 -8.27
N LYS A 377 6.32 -3.03 -9.18
CA LYS A 377 7.27 -1.91 -9.32
C LYS A 377 7.11 -1.30 -10.70
N ASN A 378 6.80 0.00 -10.80
CA ASN A 378 6.59 0.72 -12.06
C ASN A 378 5.58 0.01 -13.02
N ALA A 379 4.50 -0.54 -12.46
CA ALA A 379 3.50 -1.36 -13.16
C ALA A 379 4.00 -2.70 -13.75
N GLU A 380 5.19 -3.18 -13.37
CA GLU A 380 5.63 -4.55 -13.68
C GLU A 380 4.77 -5.59 -12.95
N PRO A 381 4.41 -6.72 -13.59
CA PRO A 381 3.48 -7.68 -13.02
C PRO A 381 4.05 -8.34 -11.75
N ARG A 382 3.18 -8.53 -10.76
CA ARG A 382 3.41 -9.51 -9.68
C ARG A 382 3.10 -10.90 -10.21
N PHE A 383 3.96 -11.85 -9.90
CA PHE A 383 3.75 -13.27 -10.16
C PHE A 383 3.03 -13.92 -8.96
N ASP A 384 3.59 -13.88 -7.75
CA ASP A 384 3.01 -14.44 -6.52
C ASP A 384 2.67 -13.36 -5.49
N THR A 385 1.37 -13.08 -5.32
CA THR A 385 0.86 -12.09 -4.36
C THR A 385 0.71 -12.62 -2.93
N LEU A 386 0.99 -13.91 -2.68
CA LEU A 386 0.69 -14.60 -1.42
C LEU A 386 1.94 -14.99 -0.63
N THR A 387 3.02 -15.40 -1.31
CA THR A 387 4.29 -15.70 -0.65
C THR A 387 4.94 -14.40 -0.18
N HIS A 388 5.06 -14.26 1.14
CA HIS A 388 5.89 -13.22 1.74
C HIS A 388 7.23 -13.83 2.12
N TYR A 389 8.23 -12.98 2.38
CA TYR A 389 9.45 -13.41 3.06
C TYR A 389 9.57 -12.72 4.41
N LEU A 390 9.95 -13.48 5.43
CA LEU A 390 10.55 -12.87 6.61
C LEU A 390 12.07 -13.02 6.50
N ALA A 391 12.78 -11.90 6.57
CA ALA A 391 14.23 -11.88 6.61
C ALA A 391 14.69 -11.94 8.06
N TYR A 392 15.19 -13.11 8.46
CA TYR A 392 15.82 -13.33 9.74
C TYR A 392 17.31 -12.97 9.68
N GLN A 393 17.72 -12.00 10.49
CA GLN A 393 19.13 -11.72 10.72
C GLN A 393 19.74 -12.80 11.61
N PHE A 394 20.95 -13.25 11.27
CA PHE A 394 21.75 -14.15 12.09
C PHE A 394 23.17 -13.63 12.32
N GLN A 395 23.90 -14.24 13.26
CA GLN A 395 25.28 -13.86 13.56
C GLN A 395 26.20 -14.19 12.36
N PRO A 396 26.88 -13.21 11.75
CA PRO A 396 27.66 -13.45 10.54
C PRO A 396 28.88 -14.33 10.78
N GLN A 397 29.21 -15.16 9.79
CA GLN A 397 30.50 -15.86 9.71
C GLN A 397 31.34 -15.27 8.55
N PRO A 398 32.53 -14.71 8.83
CA PRO A 398 33.42 -14.21 7.79
C PRO A 398 33.84 -15.34 6.84
N LYS A 399 33.61 -15.15 5.54
CA LYS A 399 33.94 -16.12 4.49
C LYS A 399 34.47 -15.39 3.26
N THR A 400 35.61 -15.85 2.74
CA THR A 400 36.14 -15.35 1.46
C THR A 400 35.33 -15.95 0.33
N VAL A 401 34.65 -15.11 -0.44
CA VAL A 401 33.88 -15.49 -1.63
C VAL A 401 34.39 -14.68 -2.81
N GLU A 402 34.67 -15.36 -3.92
CA GLU A 402 35.11 -14.72 -5.16
C GLU A 402 34.02 -13.78 -5.71
N PRO A 403 34.37 -12.61 -6.27
CA PRO A 403 33.40 -11.67 -6.83
C PRO A 403 32.47 -12.29 -7.86
N ARG A 404 31.25 -11.75 -7.99
CA ARG A 404 30.26 -12.17 -8.99
C ARG A 404 29.67 -10.97 -9.69
N ILE A 405 29.18 -11.20 -10.90
CA ILE A 405 28.40 -10.24 -11.66
C ILE A 405 26.92 -10.60 -11.48
N ALA A 406 26.14 -9.64 -11.00
CA ALA A 406 24.69 -9.69 -11.05
C ALA A 406 24.17 -8.73 -12.14
N LEU A 407 23.06 -9.07 -12.77
CA LEU A 407 22.35 -8.24 -13.74
C LEU A 407 20.89 -8.18 -13.31
N ASP A 408 20.39 -6.99 -13.00
CA ASP A 408 18.97 -6.73 -12.72
C ASP A 408 18.47 -5.59 -13.62
N GLN A 409 17.21 -5.17 -13.46
CA GLN A 409 16.62 -4.14 -14.32
C GLN A 409 17.26 -2.75 -14.19
N PHE A 410 18.11 -2.51 -13.18
CA PHE A 410 18.85 -1.25 -13.03
C PHE A 410 20.27 -1.33 -13.62
N GLY A 411 20.74 -2.53 -13.99
CA GLY A 411 21.98 -2.71 -14.74
C GLY A 411 22.84 -3.87 -14.26
N LEU A 412 24.11 -3.82 -14.65
CA LEU A 412 25.13 -4.82 -14.32
C LEU A 412 25.96 -4.34 -13.12
N HIS A 413 26.05 -5.20 -12.11
CA HIS A 413 26.68 -4.91 -10.82
C HIS A 413 27.82 -5.91 -10.55
N GLU A 414 29.05 -5.41 -10.36
CA GLU A 414 30.17 -6.24 -9.90
C GLU A 414 30.20 -6.25 -8.37
N MET A 415 29.91 -7.41 -7.78
CA MET A 415 29.65 -7.57 -6.35
C MET A 415 30.82 -8.25 -5.63
N PHE A 416 31.37 -7.55 -4.65
CA PHE A 416 32.42 -8.02 -3.74
C PHE A 416 31.81 -8.42 -2.39
N PHE A 417 31.82 -9.70 -2.05
CA PHE A 417 31.14 -10.24 -0.87
C PHE A 417 31.99 -10.15 0.41
N GLN A 418 31.32 -10.02 1.55
CA GLN A 418 31.96 -9.91 2.88
C GLN A 418 31.60 -11.09 3.81
N TRP A 419 30.30 -11.34 4.01
CA TRP A 419 29.76 -12.42 4.85
C TRP A 419 28.27 -12.61 4.57
N SER A 420 27.70 -13.75 4.96
CA SER A 420 26.24 -13.94 5.01
C SER A 420 25.67 -13.52 6.36
N GLU A 421 24.49 -12.88 6.36
CA GLU A 421 23.85 -12.40 7.61
C GLU A 421 22.32 -12.44 7.62
N MET A 422 21.63 -12.76 6.51
CA MET A 422 20.17 -12.88 6.45
C MET A 422 19.71 -14.22 5.86
N LEU A 423 18.63 -14.76 6.41
CA LEU A 423 17.87 -15.90 5.88
C LEU A 423 16.45 -15.44 5.56
N LEU A 424 16.07 -15.50 4.28
CA LEU A 424 14.70 -15.22 3.83
C LEU A 424 13.90 -16.52 3.88
N VAL A 425 12.76 -16.48 4.57
CA VAL A 425 11.87 -17.63 4.76
C VAL A 425 10.51 -17.38 4.12
N PRO A 426 10.03 -18.25 3.20
CA PRO A 426 8.66 -18.24 2.73
C PRO A 426 7.70 -18.23 3.91
N THR A 427 6.91 -17.17 4.00
CA THR A 427 6.09 -16.82 5.16
C THR A 427 4.68 -16.56 4.68
N LYS A 428 3.70 -17.17 5.35
CA LYS A 428 2.28 -16.90 5.10
C LYS A 428 1.84 -15.80 6.04
N LYS A 429 1.52 -14.62 5.51
CA LYS A 429 0.71 -13.63 6.23
C LYS A 429 -0.64 -14.29 6.57
N LEU A 430 -1.02 -14.24 7.84
CA LEU A 430 -2.36 -14.63 8.26
C LEU A 430 -3.30 -13.45 8.06
N SER A 431 -4.52 -13.74 7.63
CA SER A 431 -5.56 -12.72 7.49
C SER A 431 -6.00 -12.26 8.87
N VAL A 432 -5.40 -11.18 9.37
CA VAL A 432 -6.14 -10.29 10.26
C VAL A 432 -7.37 -9.83 9.47
N PRO A 433 -8.60 -9.91 10.02
CA PRO A 433 -9.72 -9.22 9.42
C PRO A 433 -9.41 -7.73 9.52
N PHE A 434 -8.96 -7.14 8.41
CA PHE A 434 -8.85 -5.70 8.31
C PHE A 434 -10.27 -5.12 8.45
N PRO A 435 -10.54 -4.19 9.38
CA PRO A 435 -11.63 -3.25 9.13
C PRO A 435 -11.33 -2.57 7.81
N ASP A 436 -12.35 -2.40 6.97
CA ASP A 436 -12.25 -1.90 5.59
C ASP A 436 -11.89 -0.41 5.56
N THR A 437 -10.64 -0.11 5.89
CA THR A 437 -10.16 1.22 6.19
C THR A 437 -8.86 1.50 5.44
N CYS A 438 -9.03 2.01 4.23
CA CYS A 438 -8.16 2.95 3.48
C CYS A 438 -7.66 4.17 4.29
N TRP A 439 -7.81 4.17 5.61
CA TRP A 439 -7.56 5.30 6.48
C TRP A 439 -6.11 5.37 6.89
N TYR A 440 -5.45 6.45 6.49
CA TYR A 440 -4.30 6.97 7.20
C TYR A 440 -4.80 7.80 8.38
N TYR A 441 -4.34 7.50 9.59
CA TYR A 441 -4.49 8.37 10.76
C TYR A 441 -3.11 8.77 11.27
N LYS A 442 -2.97 10.02 11.69
CA LYS A 442 -1.79 10.48 12.43
C LYS A 442 -1.59 9.59 13.66
N LYS A 443 -0.38 9.04 13.79
CA LYS A 443 -0.03 8.06 14.83
C LYS A 443 -0.09 8.70 16.23
N GLY A 444 -0.52 7.92 17.23
CA GLY A 444 -0.38 8.29 18.63
C GLY A 444 1.02 8.04 19.18
N TYR A 445 1.47 8.95 20.04
CA TYR A 445 2.76 8.93 20.71
C TYR A 445 2.53 8.68 22.22
N PRO A 446 3.14 7.64 22.83
CA PRO A 446 2.86 7.28 24.23
C PRO A 446 3.15 8.41 25.23
N ASP A 447 4.09 9.28 24.89
CA ASP A 447 4.19 10.62 25.45
C ASP A 447 3.21 11.54 24.72
N TYR A 448 2.33 12.16 25.51
CA TYR A 448 1.74 13.47 25.26
C TYR A 448 0.75 13.64 24.10
N ALA A 449 0.69 12.71 23.16
CA ALA A 449 -0.36 12.63 22.14
C ALA A 449 -0.79 11.16 21.91
N PRO A 450 -1.27 10.45 22.96
CA PRO A 450 -1.36 8.98 22.99
C PRO A 450 -2.27 8.37 21.92
N PHE A 451 -3.22 9.14 21.39
CA PHE A 451 -4.19 8.71 20.39
C PHE A 451 -4.19 9.56 19.11
N GLY A 452 -3.05 10.16 18.77
CA GLY A 452 -2.92 10.97 17.55
C GLY A 452 -3.09 12.45 17.86
N VAL A 453 -3.64 13.20 16.92
CA VAL A 453 -3.83 14.66 17.06
C VAL A 453 -4.65 14.97 18.34
N PRO A 454 -4.23 15.90 19.21
CA PRO A 454 -5.05 16.40 20.32
C PRO A 454 -6.28 17.15 19.82
N ASP A 455 -7.23 17.39 20.71
CA ASP A 455 -8.55 17.87 20.31
C ASP A 455 -9.05 19.04 21.16
N PHE A 456 -8.21 20.05 21.35
CA PHE A 456 -8.49 21.13 22.31
C PHE A 456 -9.75 21.95 21.96
N ASP A 457 -10.76 21.94 22.86
CA ASP A 457 -12.03 22.65 22.66
C ASP A 457 -11.89 24.15 22.92
N GLN A 458 -12.41 24.96 22.00
CA GLN A 458 -12.48 26.42 22.15
C GLN A 458 -13.51 26.88 23.23
N LYS A 459 -14.38 25.98 23.72
CA LYS A 459 -15.41 26.26 24.73
C LYS A 459 -14.85 26.34 26.16
N GLN A 460 -13.86 27.22 26.41
CA GLN A 460 -13.20 27.43 27.71
C GLN A 460 -13.58 28.77 28.38
N ASP A 461 -13.35 28.92 29.68
CA ASP A 461 -13.67 30.19 30.37
C ASP A 461 -12.97 31.41 29.72
N ALA A 462 -13.77 32.40 29.31
CA ALA A 462 -13.39 33.66 28.67
C ALA A 462 -12.91 33.63 27.19
N TRP A 463 -12.94 32.49 26.50
CA TRP A 463 -12.66 32.42 25.05
C TRP A 463 -13.87 32.77 24.16
N VAL A 464 -14.58 33.85 24.53
CA VAL A 464 -15.73 34.39 23.80
C VAL A 464 -15.54 35.87 23.44
N ASN A 465 -16.13 36.28 22.32
CA ASN A 465 -16.21 37.69 21.92
C ASN A 465 -17.30 38.46 22.71
N SER A 466 -17.41 39.77 22.44
CA SER A 466 -18.33 40.68 23.16
C SER A 466 -19.82 40.35 22.99
N ILE A 467 -20.20 39.47 22.06
CA ILE A 467 -21.56 38.98 21.83
C ILE A 467 -21.75 37.51 22.21
N PHE A 468 -20.82 36.94 22.99
CA PHE A 468 -20.83 35.56 23.51
C PHE A 468 -20.71 34.45 22.45
N GLN A 469 -20.08 34.72 21.31
CA GLN A 469 -19.64 33.67 20.39
C GLN A 469 -18.24 33.18 20.77
N TRP A 470 -18.01 31.87 20.69
CA TRP A 470 -16.70 31.22 20.80
C TRP A 470 -15.82 31.58 19.60
N ASN A 471 -14.61 32.09 19.85
CA ASN A 471 -13.76 32.71 18.82
C ASN A 471 -12.29 32.24 18.79
N TYR A 472 -11.99 31.08 19.40
CA TYR A 472 -10.61 30.58 19.61
C TYR A 472 -10.23 29.35 18.76
N CYS A 473 -11.10 28.89 17.85
CA CYS A 473 -10.84 27.76 16.95
C CYS A 473 -9.50 27.81 16.19
N GLY A 474 -9.04 28.99 15.74
CA GLY A 474 -7.74 29.13 15.07
C GLY A 474 -6.57 28.75 15.98
N PRO A 475 -6.42 29.43 17.14
CA PRO A 475 -5.43 29.08 18.16
C PRO A 475 -5.51 27.65 18.68
N THR A 476 -6.71 27.06 18.86
CA THR A 476 -6.82 25.65 19.29
C THR A 476 -6.36 24.68 18.21
N ALA A 477 -6.75 24.88 16.94
CA ALA A 477 -6.28 24.05 15.84
C ALA A 477 -4.74 24.15 15.64
N ALA A 478 -4.18 25.35 15.84
CA ALA A 478 -2.73 25.53 15.84
C ALA A 478 -2.05 24.81 17.03
N ALA A 479 -2.66 24.83 18.21
CA ALA A 479 -2.15 24.07 19.37
C ALA A 479 -2.18 22.55 19.12
N ASN A 480 -3.28 22.00 18.57
CA ASN A 480 -3.38 20.58 18.22
C ASN A 480 -2.25 20.16 17.26
N CYS A 481 -1.98 20.97 16.23
CA CYS A 481 -0.88 20.76 15.30
C CYS A 481 0.50 20.75 15.97
N LEU A 482 0.83 21.81 16.74
CA LEU A 482 2.16 21.97 17.34
C LEU A 482 2.44 20.90 18.41
N TRP A 483 1.44 20.60 19.24
CA TRP A 483 1.49 19.61 20.31
C TRP A 483 1.70 18.19 19.79
N TRP A 484 0.91 17.75 18.81
CA TRP A 484 1.09 16.43 18.18
C TRP A 484 2.49 16.25 17.58
N PHE A 485 3.03 17.33 17.00
CA PHE A 485 4.29 17.29 16.28
C PHE A 485 5.51 17.37 17.18
N ASP A 486 5.41 18.08 18.30
CA ASP A 486 6.44 18.06 19.32
C ASP A 486 6.53 16.66 19.96
N SER A 487 5.38 16.11 20.38
CA SER A 487 5.24 14.72 20.86
C SER A 487 5.84 13.67 19.90
N LYS A 488 5.75 13.89 18.58
CA LYS A 488 6.37 13.00 17.58
C LYS A 488 7.89 12.88 17.76
N PHE A 489 8.59 13.97 18.07
CA PHE A 489 10.04 13.99 18.16
C PHE A 489 10.56 13.68 19.57
N ASP A 490 9.80 13.95 20.63
CA ASP A 490 10.23 13.62 22.00
C ASP A 490 9.99 12.15 22.40
N SER A 491 9.05 11.45 21.73
CA SER A 491 8.69 10.04 21.98
C SER A 491 9.82 8.99 21.84
N LEU A 492 11.06 9.42 21.56
CA LEU A 492 12.29 8.62 21.64
C LEU A 492 12.90 8.61 23.06
N SER A 493 12.24 9.24 24.05
CA SER A 493 12.68 9.28 25.45
C SER A 493 12.48 7.94 26.20
N PRO A 494 13.43 7.56 27.09
CA PRO A 494 13.26 6.41 27.99
C PRO A 494 12.53 6.74 29.30
N THR A 495 12.12 8.00 29.56
CA THR A 495 11.44 8.41 30.79
C THR A 495 9.96 8.71 30.55
N PRO A 496 9.04 7.80 30.88
CA PRO A 496 7.61 8.07 30.77
C PRO A 496 7.13 9.12 31.79
N PRO A 497 5.93 9.71 31.60
CA PRO A 497 5.37 10.70 32.51
C PRO A 497 5.21 10.15 33.94
N PRO A 498 5.35 10.97 34.99
CA PRO A 498 5.42 12.44 35.00
C PRO A 498 6.87 12.98 35.09
N GLY A 499 7.82 12.35 34.41
CA GLY A 499 9.19 12.87 34.34
C GLY A 499 9.31 13.97 33.28
N VAL A 500 9.47 15.23 33.71
CA VAL A 500 9.72 16.39 32.83
C VAL A 500 10.87 16.08 31.86
N TYR A 501 10.58 16.07 30.56
CA TYR A 501 11.54 15.70 29.52
C TYR A 501 11.30 16.45 28.22
N ASP A 502 11.57 17.76 28.25
CA ASP A 502 11.42 18.64 27.10
C ASP A 502 12.75 18.68 26.30
N LYS A 503 12.88 17.81 25.27
CA LYS A 503 13.98 17.88 24.28
C LYS A 503 13.60 18.65 23.03
N TYR A 504 12.37 18.52 22.57
CA TYR A 504 11.92 19.19 21.38
C TYR A 504 11.36 20.58 21.75
N PRO A 505 11.70 21.67 21.02
CA PRO A 505 11.44 23.01 21.51
C PRO A 505 10.18 23.66 20.92
N LEU A 506 9.33 22.93 20.20
CA LEU A 506 8.22 23.50 19.40
C LEU A 506 7.03 23.88 20.29
N VAL A 507 6.72 23.06 21.28
CA VAL A 507 5.93 23.40 22.48
C VAL A 507 6.90 23.65 23.64
N LYS A 508 6.45 24.39 24.66
CA LYS A 508 7.17 24.67 25.92
C LYS A 508 6.15 24.90 27.03
N TRP A 509 6.55 24.68 28.28
CA TRP A 509 5.76 25.05 29.45
C TRP A 509 5.63 26.60 29.52
N MET A 510 4.43 27.12 29.25
CA MET A 510 4.19 28.56 29.08
C MET A 510 3.91 29.27 30.41
N ASN A 511 3.63 28.54 31.49
CA ASN A 511 3.32 29.11 32.78
C ASN A 511 4.59 29.45 33.57
N THR A 512 4.73 30.70 33.99
CA THR A 512 5.93 31.21 34.66
C THR A 512 5.98 30.94 36.18
N MET A 513 4.94 30.34 36.76
CA MET A 513 4.86 30.05 38.19
C MET A 513 5.26 28.60 38.52
N PRO A 514 6.07 28.36 39.57
CA PRO A 514 6.41 27.00 40.02
C PRO A 514 5.21 26.19 40.54
N PRO A 515 5.21 24.85 40.41
CA PRO A 515 6.24 24.04 39.76
C PRO A 515 6.25 24.23 38.24
N VAL A 516 7.44 24.14 37.63
CA VAL A 516 7.53 23.87 36.20
C VAL A 516 7.07 22.43 36.02
N LEU A 517 6.02 22.24 35.24
CA LEU A 517 5.54 20.94 34.81
C LEU A 517 6.08 20.66 33.41
N ASP A 518 5.81 19.46 32.94
CA ASP A 518 6.08 19.06 31.57
C ASP A 518 5.35 19.99 30.59
N ASP A 519 5.92 20.23 29.42
CA ASP A 519 5.35 21.15 28.44
C ASP A 519 4.08 20.61 27.75
N HIS A 520 3.80 19.32 27.92
CA HIS A 520 2.55 18.69 27.51
C HIS A 520 1.66 18.28 28.70
N ASP A 521 1.86 18.87 29.89
CA ASP A 521 0.90 18.79 30.99
C ASP A 521 -0.44 19.47 30.60
N THR A 522 -1.57 18.90 31.00
CA THR A 522 -2.91 19.42 30.62
C THR A 522 -3.17 20.85 31.12
N LEU A 523 -2.44 21.31 32.14
CA LEU A 523 -2.46 22.69 32.61
C LEU A 523 -1.75 23.67 31.67
N ASN A 524 -0.99 23.20 30.67
CA ASN A 524 -0.34 24.04 29.66
C ASN A 524 -1.25 24.39 28.48
N VAL A 525 -2.37 23.68 28.26
CA VAL A 525 -3.27 23.91 27.11
C VAL A 525 -3.80 25.34 27.08
N ILE A 526 -4.38 25.82 28.19
CA ILE A 526 -4.88 27.21 28.28
C ILE A 526 -3.73 28.24 28.04
N PRO A 527 -2.58 28.19 28.77
CA PRO A 527 -1.43 29.04 28.49
C PRO A 527 -0.86 29.00 27.06
N LEU A 528 -0.83 27.83 26.42
CA LEU A 528 -0.36 27.65 25.05
C LEU A 528 -1.31 28.32 24.06
N VAL A 529 -2.60 28.01 24.15
CA VAL A 529 -3.64 28.57 23.27
C VAL A 529 -3.75 30.08 23.46
N ASP A 530 -3.70 30.61 24.69
CA ASP A 530 -3.65 32.06 24.95
C ASP A 530 -2.41 32.73 24.31
N SER A 531 -1.26 32.05 24.33
CA SER A 531 -0.01 32.54 23.73
C SER A 531 -0.08 32.56 22.20
N LEU A 532 -0.68 31.53 21.60
CA LEU A 532 -0.96 31.47 20.16
C LEU A 532 -2.00 32.53 19.76
N ALA A 533 -3.11 32.65 20.48
CA ALA A 533 -4.15 33.66 20.24
C ALA A 533 -3.59 35.09 20.26
N LYS A 534 -2.73 35.40 21.23
CA LYS A 534 -2.03 36.68 21.32
C LYS A 534 -1.08 36.93 20.12
N CYS A 535 -0.41 35.90 19.64
CA CYS A 535 0.49 35.96 18.49
C CYS A 535 -0.27 36.09 17.15
N MET A 536 -1.40 35.39 17.03
CA MET A 536 -2.34 35.40 15.91
C MET A 536 -3.29 36.62 15.94
N GLN A 537 -3.22 37.45 16.97
CA GLN A 537 -4.09 38.61 17.19
C GLN A 537 -5.59 38.27 17.17
N THR A 538 -5.93 37.08 17.66
CA THR A 538 -7.31 36.58 17.76
C THR A 538 -8.16 37.58 18.54
N GLY A 539 -9.26 38.03 17.93
CA GLY A 539 -10.09 39.12 18.43
C GLY A 539 -11.58 38.86 18.25
N GLU A 540 -12.38 39.92 18.26
CA GLU A 540 -13.86 39.85 18.18
C GLU A 540 -14.38 39.03 16.98
N GLN A 541 -13.61 38.99 15.88
CA GLN A 541 -13.92 38.28 14.64
C GLN A 541 -13.08 37.00 14.44
N GLY A 542 -12.54 36.42 15.51
CA GLY A 542 -11.69 35.24 15.44
C GLY A 542 -10.28 35.58 14.92
N THR A 543 -9.75 34.74 14.03
CA THR A 543 -8.35 34.73 13.55
C THR A 543 -8.26 34.86 12.03
N ASP A 544 -7.50 35.84 11.55
CA ASP A 544 -7.14 35.99 10.13
C ASP A 544 -6.04 34.98 9.74
N VAL A 545 -6.20 34.34 8.58
CA VAL A 545 -5.31 33.25 8.13
C VAL A 545 -3.88 33.73 7.83
N PHE A 546 -3.70 34.94 7.32
CA PHE A 546 -2.37 35.52 7.03
C PHE A 546 -1.69 36.02 8.31
N VAL A 547 -2.47 36.35 9.34
CA VAL A 547 -1.94 36.61 10.69
C VAL A 547 -1.58 35.30 11.39
N MET A 548 -2.30 34.19 11.14
CA MET A 548 -1.91 32.83 11.55
C MET A 548 -0.59 32.41 10.89
N GLU A 549 -0.47 32.48 9.56
CA GLU A 549 0.76 32.30 8.76
C GLU A 549 1.93 33.09 9.39
N SER A 550 1.74 34.41 9.51
CA SER A 550 2.70 35.35 10.10
C SER A 550 3.01 35.09 11.58
N CYS A 551 2.17 34.36 12.31
CA CYS A 551 2.41 33.97 13.69
C CYS A 551 3.22 32.67 13.75
N LEU A 552 2.84 31.65 13.00
CA LEU A 552 3.51 30.35 12.96
C LEU A 552 4.97 30.48 12.48
N VAL A 553 5.22 31.29 11.44
CA VAL A 553 6.60 31.62 11.00
C VAL A 553 7.41 32.29 12.13
N LYS A 554 6.79 33.18 12.92
CA LYS A 554 7.46 33.80 14.09
C LYS A 554 7.66 32.80 15.22
N TRP A 555 6.73 31.87 15.41
CA TRP A 555 6.80 30.83 16.44
C TRP A 555 7.97 29.89 16.16
N LEU A 556 8.03 29.31 14.97
CA LEU A 556 9.16 28.50 14.47
C LEU A 556 10.50 29.23 14.65
N LYS A 557 10.55 30.53 14.36
CA LYS A 557 11.75 31.35 14.58
C LYS A 557 12.08 31.58 16.05
N ALA A 558 11.09 31.80 16.91
CA ALA A 558 11.29 31.99 18.34
C ALA A 558 11.79 30.71 19.05
N VAL A 559 11.48 29.53 18.50
CA VAL A 559 11.97 28.23 18.99
C VAL A 559 13.23 27.73 18.27
N ASN A 560 13.77 28.51 17.34
CA ASN A 560 14.94 28.19 16.50
C ASN A 560 14.77 26.93 15.62
N LEU A 561 13.55 26.71 15.11
CA LEU A 561 13.21 25.65 14.15
C LEU A 561 12.82 26.20 12.77
N HIS A 562 12.98 27.51 12.51
CA HIS A 562 12.62 28.13 11.23
C HIS A 562 13.49 27.73 10.02
N ASP A 563 14.56 26.99 10.28
CA ASP A 563 15.41 26.38 9.26
C ASP A 563 14.96 24.93 9.01
N ASP A 564 14.48 24.22 10.04
CA ASP A 564 14.00 22.84 9.94
C ASP A 564 12.58 22.73 9.36
N TYR A 565 11.77 23.81 9.43
CA TYR A 565 10.38 23.82 8.98
C TYR A 565 10.02 25.05 8.16
N VAL A 566 9.19 24.81 7.16
CA VAL A 566 8.42 25.81 6.42
C VAL A 566 6.99 25.78 6.92
N GLU A 567 6.38 26.95 7.03
CA GLU A 567 4.93 27.07 7.05
C GLU A 567 4.49 27.47 5.63
N SER A 568 3.42 26.83 5.12
CA SER A 568 2.87 27.09 3.78
C SER A 568 1.35 27.22 3.85
N THR A 569 0.85 28.44 3.68
CA THR A 569 -0.58 28.72 3.55
C THR A 569 -1.02 28.65 2.08
N PHE A 570 -1.84 27.65 1.76
CA PHE A 570 -2.45 27.46 0.44
C PHE A 570 -3.86 27.99 0.41
N PHE A 571 -4.13 29.02 -0.40
CA PHE A 571 -5.49 29.37 -0.79
C PHE A 571 -6.05 28.33 -1.76
N ARG A 572 -7.31 27.94 -1.54
CA ARG A 572 -8.11 27.08 -2.42
C ARG A 572 -7.46 25.70 -2.70
N PRO A 573 -7.01 24.96 -1.66
CA PRO A 573 -6.15 23.79 -1.80
C PRO A 573 -6.88 22.61 -2.47
N GLU A 574 -6.18 21.90 -3.36
CA GLU A 574 -6.68 20.64 -3.94
C GLU A 574 -6.69 19.52 -2.88
N PHE A 575 -7.68 18.61 -2.94
CA PHE A 575 -7.83 17.52 -1.96
C PHE A 575 -6.58 16.64 -1.92
N ASP A 576 -6.08 16.19 -3.08
CA ASP A 576 -4.85 15.42 -3.24
C ASP A 576 -3.59 16.09 -2.65
N LYS A 577 -3.58 17.43 -2.52
CA LYS A 577 -2.48 18.17 -1.89
C LYS A 577 -2.62 18.12 -0.37
N VAL A 578 -3.83 18.36 0.16
CA VAL A 578 -4.14 18.21 1.60
C VAL A 578 -3.86 16.79 2.08
N GLU A 579 -4.31 15.78 1.33
CA GLU A 579 -4.03 14.36 1.55
C GLU A 579 -2.52 14.09 1.69
N LYS A 580 -1.72 14.49 0.69
CA LYS A 580 -0.26 14.26 0.69
C LYS A 580 0.44 14.90 1.88
N GLU A 581 0.02 16.08 2.31
CA GLU A 581 0.59 16.69 3.50
C GLU A 581 0.20 15.92 4.77
N ILE A 582 -1.07 15.52 4.93
CA ILE A 582 -1.52 14.67 6.06
C ILE A 582 -0.71 13.36 6.14
N GLU A 583 -0.58 12.65 5.02
CA GLU A 583 0.08 11.34 4.96
C GLU A 583 1.60 11.39 5.24
N ARG A 584 2.25 12.48 4.85
CA ARG A 584 3.68 12.74 5.12
C ARG A 584 3.95 13.18 6.56
N SER A 585 3.00 12.96 7.47
CA SER A 585 2.95 13.48 8.85
C SER A 585 2.81 15.00 8.97
N GLN A 586 2.73 15.77 7.88
CA GLN A 586 2.77 17.24 7.97
C GLN A 586 1.48 17.75 8.63
N ASN A 587 1.55 18.89 9.31
CA ASN A 587 0.42 19.39 10.08
C ASN A 587 -0.42 20.29 9.20
N VAL A 588 -1.70 19.97 9.05
CA VAL A 588 -2.61 20.72 8.19
C VAL A 588 -3.77 21.24 9.04
N ILE A 589 -3.83 22.56 9.18
CA ILE A 589 -4.99 23.29 9.69
C ILE A 589 -5.82 23.67 8.48
N LEU A 590 -7.13 23.40 8.52
CA LEU A 590 -8.06 23.82 7.46
C LEU A 590 -8.90 25.00 7.95
N LEU A 591 -9.00 26.05 7.12
CA LEU A 591 -10.04 27.06 7.27
C LEU A 591 -11.26 26.64 6.45
N LEU A 592 -12.35 26.39 7.17
CA LEU A 592 -13.64 25.99 6.65
C LEU A 592 -14.55 27.21 6.58
N GLY A 593 -14.98 27.60 5.40
CA GLY A 593 -15.92 28.71 5.19
C GLY A 593 -17.36 28.22 5.09
N PHE A 594 -18.28 28.89 5.78
CA PHE A 594 -19.71 28.60 5.75
C PHE A 594 -20.42 29.48 4.71
N TYR A 595 -21.19 28.85 3.82
CA TYR A 595 -21.80 29.49 2.66
C TYR A 595 -23.28 29.11 2.49
N ASP A 596 -24.07 30.03 1.95
CA ASP A 596 -25.37 29.67 1.38
C ASP A 596 -25.26 29.14 -0.06
N SER A 597 -26.39 28.72 -0.64
CA SER A 597 -26.44 28.11 -1.96
C SER A 597 -26.09 29.04 -3.13
N ASN A 598 -26.01 30.36 -2.90
CA ASN A 598 -25.55 31.34 -3.90
C ASN A 598 -24.07 31.72 -3.68
N CYS A 599 -23.40 31.06 -2.74
CA CYS A 599 -22.06 31.36 -2.27
C CYS A 599 -21.87 32.71 -1.57
N ASN A 600 -22.89 33.19 -0.83
CA ASN A 600 -22.65 34.27 0.13
C ASN A 600 -21.98 33.68 1.38
N ARG A 601 -20.75 34.12 1.70
CA ARG A 601 -20.02 33.67 2.89
C ARG A 601 -20.64 34.26 4.16
N MET A 602 -20.72 33.45 5.20
CA MET A 602 -21.31 33.82 6.50
C MET A 602 -20.25 34.03 7.58
N GLY A 603 -19.17 33.25 7.51
CA GLY A 603 -18.10 33.16 8.50
C GLY A 603 -17.28 31.90 8.25
N GLY A 604 -16.35 31.58 9.15
CA GLY A 604 -15.56 30.35 9.05
C GLY A 604 -15.13 29.78 10.39
N HIS A 605 -14.56 28.58 10.36
CA HIS A 605 -14.10 27.79 11.49
C HIS A 605 -12.79 27.09 11.14
N TYR A 606 -11.87 26.97 12.10
CA TYR A 606 -10.59 26.28 11.90
C TYR A 606 -10.63 24.90 12.57
N VAL A 607 -10.13 23.89 11.86
CA VAL A 607 -10.04 22.50 12.33
C VAL A 607 -8.66 21.92 12.00
N THR A 608 -8.24 20.86 12.69
CA THR A 608 -6.98 20.17 12.39
C THR A 608 -7.24 18.85 11.68
N ALA A 609 -6.55 18.57 10.58
CA ALA A 609 -6.67 17.28 9.90
C ALA A 609 -5.92 16.18 10.67
N ALA A 610 -6.66 15.17 11.13
CA ALA A 610 -6.16 14.06 11.93
C ALA A 610 -5.97 12.76 11.12
N GLY A 611 -6.68 12.61 10.00
CA GLY A 611 -6.55 11.46 9.10
C GLY A 611 -7.23 11.68 7.76
N VAL A 612 -7.02 10.77 6.82
CA VAL A 612 -7.59 10.79 5.47
C VAL A 612 -7.81 9.36 4.96
N CYS A 613 -8.87 9.16 4.18
CA CYS A 613 -9.01 8.02 3.28
C CYS A 613 -9.31 8.54 1.87
N SER A 614 -8.32 8.43 0.99
CA SER A 614 -8.33 8.92 -0.37
C SER A 614 -9.34 8.17 -1.24
N ASP A 615 -9.34 6.83 -1.15
CA ASP A 615 -10.22 5.93 -1.92
C ASP A 615 -11.71 6.24 -1.74
N LYS A 616 -12.11 6.74 -0.57
CA LYS A 616 -13.50 7.08 -0.23
C LYS A 616 -13.78 8.58 -0.25
N TRP A 617 -12.79 9.43 -0.57
CA TRP A 617 -12.88 10.89 -0.42
C TRP A 617 -13.33 11.30 0.98
N GLN A 618 -12.65 10.80 2.01
CA GLN A 618 -13.00 11.08 3.41
C GLN A 618 -11.81 11.69 4.15
N ILE A 619 -12.11 12.62 5.06
CA ILE A 619 -11.13 13.25 5.94
C ILE A 619 -11.62 13.14 7.38
N ALA A 620 -10.70 12.90 8.30
CA ALA A 620 -10.97 12.91 9.73
C ALA A 620 -10.35 14.17 10.33
N ILE A 621 -11.13 14.91 11.10
CA ILE A 621 -10.72 16.21 11.66
C ILE A 621 -10.89 16.21 13.18
N SER A 622 -9.94 16.86 13.84
CA SER A 622 -10.13 17.35 15.21
C SER A 622 -11.02 18.59 15.16
N ASP A 623 -12.23 18.42 15.68
CA ASP A 623 -13.21 19.48 15.89
C ASP A 623 -14.14 19.16 17.08
N PRO A 624 -13.71 19.42 18.33
CA PRO A 624 -14.54 19.20 19.51
C PRO A 624 -15.72 20.19 19.58
N TYR A 625 -15.79 21.17 18.66
CA TYR A 625 -16.95 22.04 18.54
C TYR A 625 -18.15 21.31 17.92
N PHE A 626 -17.90 20.53 16.86
CA PHE A 626 -18.87 19.64 16.20
C PHE A 626 -18.49 18.16 16.32
N ASP A 627 -18.27 17.74 17.56
CA ASP A 627 -17.96 16.39 18.05
C ASP A 627 -19.08 15.36 17.73
N LYS A 628 -19.21 15.03 16.46
CA LYS A 628 -20.25 14.17 15.89
C LYS A 628 -20.13 12.72 16.35
N HIS A 629 -18.92 12.26 16.65
CA HIS A 629 -18.63 10.88 17.04
C HIS A 629 -18.85 10.56 18.53
N GLU A 630 -18.67 11.50 19.47
CA GLU A 630 -19.14 11.31 20.86
C GLU A 630 -20.63 11.68 21.05
N GLY A 631 -21.19 12.49 20.14
CA GLY A 631 -22.63 12.68 19.99
C GLY A 631 -23.12 14.13 20.00
N ASN A 632 -22.25 15.11 19.86
CA ASN A 632 -22.55 16.54 19.85
C ASN A 632 -22.46 17.16 18.43
N PRO A 633 -23.57 17.52 17.76
CA PRO A 633 -24.98 17.14 17.96
C PRO A 633 -25.36 15.90 17.10
N PRO A 634 -26.50 15.21 17.34
CA PRO A 634 -27.63 15.60 18.17
C PRO A 634 -27.77 14.77 19.47
N GLY A 635 -26.98 15.11 20.48
CA GLY A 635 -26.97 14.48 21.79
C GLY A 635 -26.44 15.44 22.87
N PRO A 636 -26.54 15.08 24.16
CA PRO A 636 -25.91 15.82 25.24
C PRO A 636 -24.42 15.46 25.37
N PRO A 637 -23.54 16.40 25.76
CA PRO A 637 -22.13 16.12 25.95
C PRO A 637 -21.86 14.97 26.93
N THR A 638 -20.95 14.08 26.51
CA THR A 638 -20.39 12.95 27.28
C THR A 638 -19.71 13.42 28.57
N HIS A 639 -19.02 14.55 28.50
CA HIS A 639 -18.36 15.29 29.58
C HIS A 639 -18.46 16.82 29.31
N GLY A 640 -17.69 17.64 30.01
CA GLY A 640 -17.64 19.09 29.74
C GLY A 640 -16.40 19.44 28.90
N SER A 641 -16.48 20.50 28.09
CA SER A 641 -15.43 20.96 27.16
C SER A 641 -14.01 21.08 27.72
N SER A 642 -13.83 21.28 29.02
CA SER A 642 -12.51 21.29 29.65
C SER A 642 -11.87 19.90 29.78
N ALA A 643 -12.61 18.80 29.52
CA ALA A 643 -12.08 17.45 29.44
C ALA A 643 -11.12 17.29 28.25
N HIS A 644 -11.44 17.88 27.10
CA HIS A 644 -10.59 17.85 25.91
C HIS A 644 -9.25 18.60 26.07
N ASN A 645 -9.00 19.29 27.20
CA ASN A 645 -7.66 19.77 27.56
C ASN A 645 -6.71 18.61 27.96
N ASP A 646 -7.21 17.38 28.09
CA ASP A 646 -6.42 16.15 28.12
C ASP A 646 -6.25 15.62 26.69
N ALA A 647 -5.02 15.61 26.17
CA ALA A 647 -4.70 15.10 24.84
C ALA A 647 -4.96 13.58 24.67
N ALA A 648 -5.35 12.87 25.73
CA ALA A 648 -5.88 11.51 25.65
C ALA A 648 -7.38 11.44 25.27
N LEU A 649 -8.09 12.57 25.28
CA LEU A 649 -9.54 12.68 25.05
C LEU A 649 -9.84 13.43 23.73
N ILE A 650 -9.73 12.70 22.62
CA ILE A 650 -10.10 13.17 21.27
C ILE A 650 -11.59 12.91 20.96
N SER A 651 -12.19 13.64 19.99
CA SER A 651 -13.57 13.54 19.46
C SER A 651 -13.90 12.21 18.74
N GLY A 652 -13.65 11.12 19.45
CA GLY A 652 -13.87 9.76 19.00
C GLY A 652 -14.23 8.87 20.17
N PRO A 653 -14.27 7.55 19.97
CA PRO A 653 -14.18 6.63 21.08
C PRO A 653 -12.85 6.88 21.81
N HIS A 654 -12.88 7.57 22.95
CA HIS A 654 -11.68 7.85 23.73
C HIS A 654 -10.84 6.58 23.95
N GLY A 655 -9.51 6.70 23.85
CA GLY A 655 -8.61 5.54 23.82
C GLY A 655 -8.41 4.92 22.43
N THR A 656 -8.90 5.58 21.38
CA THR A 656 -8.65 5.24 19.97
C THR A 656 -8.22 6.50 19.22
N ASN A 657 -7.58 6.36 18.05
CA ASN A 657 -7.12 7.49 17.23
C ASN A 657 -8.11 7.94 16.14
N THR A 658 -9.35 7.46 16.18
CA THR A 658 -10.37 7.78 15.17
C THR A 658 -11.12 9.05 15.57
N HIS A 659 -10.81 10.14 14.88
CA HIS A 659 -11.49 11.44 14.99
C HIS A 659 -12.80 11.48 14.17
N ASP A 660 -13.52 12.62 14.23
CA ASP A 660 -14.72 12.85 13.43
C ASP A 660 -14.49 12.72 11.92
N ILE A 661 -15.18 11.76 11.30
CA ILE A 661 -15.10 11.48 9.86
C ILE A 661 -16.14 12.29 9.09
N TYR A 662 -15.67 13.00 8.06
CA TYR A 662 -16.51 13.71 7.10
C TYR A 662 -16.23 13.29 5.66
N GLN A 663 -17.29 13.32 4.85
CA GLN A 663 -17.23 13.07 3.43
C GLN A 663 -16.81 14.35 2.70
N ALA A 664 -15.75 14.28 1.91
CA ALA A 664 -15.36 15.34 0.99
C ALA A 664 -16.03 15.14 -0.39
N ALA A 665 -16.24 16.24 -1.12
CA ALA A 665 -16.66 16.22 -2.52
C ALA A 665 -15.99 17.36 -3.33
N PRO A 666 -15.58 17.13 -4.58
CA PRO A 666 -15.01 18.18 -5.42
C PRO A 666 -16.08 19.18 -5.88
N LEU A 667 -15.72 20.46 -5.96
CA LEU A 667 -16.61 21.48 -6.52
C LEU A 667 -16.69 21.33 -8.05
N MET A 668 -17.91 21.39 -8.58
CA MET A 668 -18.15 21.25 -10.02
C MET A 668 -17.64 22.48 -10.78
N PRO A 669 -17.22 22.37 -12.06
CA PRO A 669 -16.62 23.48 -12.82
C PRO A 669 -17.48 24.75 -12.99
N ASN A 670 -18.79 24.66 -12.74
CA ASN A 670 -19.75 25.78 -12.83
C ASN A 670 -20.32 26.17 -11.45
N ASP A 671 -19.74 25.67 -10.35
CA ASP A 671 -20.17 25.96 -8.99
C ASP A 671 -19.85 27.42 -8.60
N PRO A 672 -20.78 28.20 -8.05
CA PRO A 672 -20.50 29.58 -7.64
C PRO A 672 -19.41 29.68 -6.56
N CYS A 673 -19.20 28.64 -5.75
CA CYS A 673 -18.15 28.58 -4.73
C CYS A 673 -16.78 28.14 -5.24
N LEU A 674 -16.64 27.82 -6.53
CA LEU A 674 -15.34 27.45 -7.12
C LEU A 674 -14.31 28.59 -7.05
N ALA A 675 -14.75 29.85 -6.85
CA ALA A 675 -13.87 30.98 -6.58
C ALA A 675 -13.23 30.95 -5.18
N CYS A 676 -13.85 30.24 -4.22
CA CYS A 676 -13.50 30.28 -2.79
C CYS A 676 -12.86 28.98 -2.29
N GLY A 677 -13.21 27.84 -2.88
CA GLY A 677 -12.61 26.53 -2.60
C GLY A 677 -12.42 25.68 -3.85
N ALA A 678 -11.85 24.49 -3.67
CA ALA A 678 -11.76 23.46 -4.70
C ALA A 678 -12.64 22.24 -4.38
N TRP A 679 -12.99 22.05 -3.10
CA TRP A 679 -13.81 20.97 -2.57
C TRP A 679 -14.57 21.42 -1.32
N GLU A 680 -15.58 20.64 -0.93
CA GLU A 680 -16.45 20.89 0.22
C GLU A 680 -16.51 19.68 1.17
N LEU A 681 -16.86 19.95 2.44
CA LEU A 681 -17.28 18.94 3.40
C LEU A 681 -18.80 18.79 3.34
N VAL A 682 -19.25 17.59 2.98
CA VAL A 682 -20.67 17.25 2.82
C VAL A 682 -21.32 17.08 4.19
N ASP A 683 -22.49 17.70 4.36
CA ASP A 683 -23.32 17.68 5.58
C ASP A 683 -22.58 18.10 6.88
N TYR A 684 -21.61 19.02 6.76
CA TYR A 684 -20.86 19.58 7.88
C TYR A 684 -21.08 21.11 7.99
N PRO A 685 -21.54 21.62 9.13
CA PRO A 685 -22.60 20.99 9.92
C PRO A 685 -23.89 20.92 9.10
N ASP A 686 -24.83 20.07 9.50
CA ASP A 686 -26.07 19.81 8.76
C ASP A 686 -27.15 20.91 8.87
N SER A 687 -26.89 22.00 9.61
CA SER A 687 -27.90 23.02 9.92
C SER A 687 -27.35 24.41 10.20
N PHE A 688 -28.05 25.42 9.69
CA PHE A 688 -27.78 26.85 9.91
C PHE A 688 -27.70 27.24 11.40
N ILE A 689 -28.45 26.58 12.29
CA ILE A 689 -28.46 26.94 13.72
C ILE A 689 -27.07 26.74 14.37
N TYR A 690 -26.27 25.81 13.84
CA TYR A 690 -24.97 25.45 14.37
C TYR A 690 -23.86 26.43 13.94
N VAL A 691 -24.01 27.09 12.80
CA VAL A 691 -23.03 28.08 12.30
C VAL A 691 -23.23 29.50 12.84
N LEU A 692 -24.30 29.77 13.61
CA LEU A 692 -24.54 31.08 14.24
C LEU A 692 -23.39 31.55 15.16
N ASN A 693 -22.64 30.60 15.75
CA ASN A 693 -21.44 30.94 16.51
C ASN A 693 -20.36 31.60 15.64
N PHE A 694 -20.22 31.14 14.39
CA PHE A 694 -19.14 31.52 13.49
C PHE A 694 -19.49 32.69 12.57
N GLU A 695 -20.72 33.22 12.64
CA GLU A 695 -21.15 34.36 11.82
C GLU A 695 -20.20 35.56 12.03
N TRP A 696 -19.71 36.12 10.92
CA TRP A 696 -18.71 37.20 10.85
C TRP A 696 -17.30 36.88 11.37
N GLN A 697 -17.00 35.62 11.71
CA GLN A 697 -15.68 35.20 12.15
C GLN A 697 -14.77 34.71 11.01
N ASN A 698 -13.46 34.72 11.28
CA ASN A 698 -12.38 34.12 10.49
C ASN A 698 -12.51 34.48 9.00
N ASP A 699 -12.52 35.78 8.67
CA ASP A 699 -12.86 36.26 7.31
C ASP A 699 -11.88 35.78 6.23
N ASN A 700 -12.39 35.59 5.02
CA ASN A 700 -11.59 35.23 3.84
C ASN A 700 -11.53 36.46 2.91
N PRO A 701 -10.39 37.15 2.76
CA PRO A 701 -10.34 38.39 1.97
C PRO A 701 -10.56 38.18 0.46
N PHE A 702 -10.50 36.94 -0.05
CA PHE A 702 -10.86 36.62 -1.43
C PHE A 702 -12.36 36.34 -1.62
N CYS A 703 -13.04 35.89 -0.57
CA CYS A 703 -14.49 35.65 -0.52
C CYS A 703 -15.06 36.22 0.79
N PRO A 704 -15.14 37.54 0.95
CA PRO A 704 -15.47 38.16 2.23
C PRO A 704 -16.91 37.88 2.67
N ASN A 705 -17.13 37.93 3.98
CA ASN A 705 -18.44 37.75 4.59
C ASN A 705 -19.51 38.69 4.01
N GLN A 706 -20.59 38.11 3.50
CA GLN A 706 -21.75 38.76 2.87
C GLN A 706 -23.06 38.53 3.65
N GLY A 707 -23.06 37.57 4.60
CA GLY A 707 -24.22 37.17 5.37
C GLY A 707 -25.08 36.12 4.67
N TYR A 708 -26.00 35.52 5.43
CA TYR A 708 -26.84 34.42 4.94
C TYR A 708 -28.09 34.93 4.23
N LEU A 709 -28.25 34.64 2.93
CA LEU A 709 -29.44 35.01 2.15
C LEU A 709 -30.42 33.84 1.94
N GLY A 710 -30.03 32.62 2.33
CA GLY A 710 -30.90 31.45 2.42
C GLY A 710 -30.60 30.33 1.42
N GLY A 711 -31.01 29.11 1.78
CA GLY A 711 -30.84 27.87 1.01
C GLY A 711 -30.11 26.80 1.85
N PRO A 712 -29.85 25.61 1.30
CA PRO A 712 -28.88 24.69 1.88
C PRO A 712 -27.56 25.38 2.25
N LEU A 713 -27.11 25.11 3.48
CA LEU A 713 -25.77 25.44 3.99
C LEU A 713 -24.74 24.56 3.28
N ARG A 714 -23.55 25.12 3.03
CA ARG A 714 -22.38 24.42 2.49
C ARG A 714 -21.13 24.82 3.26
N THR A 715 -20.18 23.90 3.36
CA THR A 715 -18.87 24.19 3.96
C THR A 715 -17.75 23.91 3.00
N ILE A 716 -17.10 24.99 2.59
CA ILE A 716 -16.07 25.01 1.57
C ILE A 716 -14.70 25.04 2.24
N VAL A 717 -13.75 24.24 1.77
CA VAL A 717 -12.35 24.32 2.26
C VAL A 717 -11.65 25.45 1.54
N GLU A 718 -11.37 26.54 2.28
CA GLU A 718 -10.87 27.80 1.73
C GLU A 718 -9.36 27.89 1.76
N PHE A 719 -8.75 27.44 2.87
CA PHE A 719 -7.31 27.43 3.04
C PHE A 719 -6.85 26.14 3.73
N ALA A 720 -5.63 25.73 3.41
CA ALA A 720 -4.84 24.80 4.21
C ALA A 720 -3.57 25.53 4.66
N VAL A 721 -3.37 25.64 5.97
CA VAL A 721 -2.14 26.14 6.58
C VAL A 721 -1.31 24.90 6.95
N ASP A 722 -0.23 24.66 6.23
CA ASP A 722 0.69 23.55 6.50
C ASP A 722 1.87 23.99 7.37
N ILE A 723 2.29 23.14 8.30
CA ILE A 723 3.64 23.19 8.88
C ILE A 723 4.35 21.89 8.47
N SER A 724 5.42 22.06 7.69
CA SER A 724 6.14 20.99 7.01
C SER A 724 7.63 21.05 7.25
N PRO A 725 8.35 19.90 7.32
CA PRO A 725 9.80 19.92 7.29
C PRO A 725 10.29 20.63 6.03
N GLU A 726 11.23 21.56 6.19
CA GLU A 726 11.87 22.27 5.08
C GLU A 726 12.45 21.26 4.09
N SER A 727 12.23 21.49 2.81
CA SER A 727 12.63 20.53 1.78
C SER A 727 14.16 20.42 1.73
N CYS A 728 14.70 19.24 2.05
CA CYS A 728 16.13 18.97 1.90
C CYS A 728 16.51 19.02 0.42
N ILE A 729 17.16 20.10 0.00
CA ILE A 729 17.58 20.34 -1.40
C ILE A 729 19.11 20.48 -1.54
N ALA A 730 19.85 20.37 -0.43
CA ALA A 730 21.30 20.53 -0.41
C ALA A 730 21.97 19.62 0.63
N LEU A 731 23.24 19.29 0.40
CA LEU A 731 24.12 18.66 1.40
C LEU A 731 24.73 19.76 2.28
N PRO A 732 24.78 19.60 3.62
CA PRO A 732 25.53 20.52 4.48
C PRO A 732 27.02 20.41 4.16
N GLY A 733 27.70 21.53 4.00
CA GLY A 733 29.12 21.58 3.62
C GLY A 733 29.45 21.36 2.14
N ASP A 734 28.48 21.13 1.25
CA ASP A 734 28.64 21.20 -0.22
C ASP A 734 28.46 22.65 -0.69
N ALA A 735 29.36 23.53 -0.24
CA ALA A 735 29.28 24.97 -0.44
C ALA A 735 29.17 25.37 -1.92
N ASN A 736 29.83 24.65 -2.83
CA ASN A 736 29.81 24.97 -4.27
C ASN A 736 28.71 24.24 -5.07
N SER A 737 27.84 23.46 -4.42
CA SER A 737 26.77 22.67 -5.06
C SER A 737 27.27 21.65 -6.10
N SER A 738 28.39 21.00 -5.82
CA SER A 738 28.92 19.89 -6.63
C SER A 738 28.30 18.53 -6.30
N ASN A 739 27.48 18.46 -5.25
CA ASN A 739 27.01 17.23 -4.60
C ASN A 739 28.15 16.37 -4.02
N THR A 740 29.33 16.95 -3.80
CA THR A 740 30.50 16.27 -3.21
C THR A 740 31.20 17.18 -2.21
N ILE A 741 31.68 16.64 -1.09
CA ILE A 741 32.39 17.45 -0.10
C ILE A 741 33.90 17.35 -0.31
N THR A 742 34.49 18.46 -0.73
CA THR A 742 35.88 18.54 -1.17
C THR A 742 36.57 19.82 -0.67
N LEU A 743 37.85 19.97 -0.97
CA LEU A 743 38.54 21.25 -0.77
C LEU A 743 37.94 22.40 -1.60
N GLY A 744 37.19 22.11 -2.68
CA GLY A 744 36.46 23.11 -3.44
C GLY A 744 35.43 23.85 -2.59
N ASP A 745 34.83 23.16 -1.62
CA ASP A 745 33.80 23.68 -0.73
C ASP A 745 34.41 24.55 0.37
N ALA A 746 35.52 24.10 0.95
CA ALA A 746 36.33 24.92 1.86
C ALA A 746 36.80 26.23 1.16
N ILE A 747 37.16 26.16 -0.12
CA ILE A 747 37.53 27.35 -0.93
C ILE A 747 36.31 28.26 -1.18
N ALA A 748 35.14 27.69 -1.47
CA ALA A 748 33.89 28.42 -1.63
C ALA A 748 33.50 29.21 -0.36
N ILE A 749 33.56 28.55 0.81
CA ILE A 749 33.34 29.20 2.11
C ILE A 749 34.36 30.33 2.35
N VAL A 750 35.64 30.11 2.07
CA VAL A 750 36.68 31.16 2.15
C VAL A 750 36.37 32.34 1.22
N ASN A 751 35.88 32.08 0.00
CA ASN A 751 35.55 33.14 -0.96
C ASN A 751 34.32 33.96 -0.53
N TYR A 752 33.32 33.31 0.09
CA TYR A 752 32.17 33.95 0.74
C TYR A 752 32.64 34.90 1.87
N ILE A 753 33.44 34.38 2.80
CA ILE A 753 33.95 35.11 3.99
C ILE A 753 34.76 36.35 3.58
N PHE A 754 35.66 36.21 2.60
CA PHE A 754 36.51 37.31 2.14
C PHE A 754 35.86 38.17 1.04
N ASN A 755 34.56 38.01 0.79
CA ASN A 755 33.79 38.78 -0.19
C ASN A 755 34.51 38.88 -1.55
N LYS A 756 34.97 37.74 -2.08
CA LYS A 756 35.73 37.69 -3.33
C LYS A 756 34.82 37.98 -4.54
N PRO A 757 35.30 38.68 -5.58
CA PRO A 757 34.56 38.79 -6.83
C PRO A 757 34.50 37.42 -7.54
N GLY A 758 33.30 36.97 -7.90
CA GLY A 758 33.04 35.70 -8.55
C GLY A 758 33.78 35.51 -9.87
N TRP A 759 34.57 34.45 -9.98
CA TRP A 759 35.05 33.93 -11.27
C TRP A 759 34.93 32.40 -11.32
N PRO A 760 34.14 31.82 -12.24
CA PRO A 760 33.32 32.47 -13.27
C PRO A 760 32.26 33.43 -12.70
N PRO A 761 31.71 34.36 -13.51
CA PRO A 761 30.93 35.49 -13.00
C PRO A 761 29.71 35.07 -12.17
N CYS A 762 29.67 35.47 -10.91
CA CYS A 762 28.51 35.25 -10.05
C CYS A 762 27.27 35.99 -10.57
N PRO A 763 26.16 35.32 -10.89
CA PRO A 763 24.97 35.97 -11.45
C PRO A 763 24.21 36.84 -10.46
N SER A 764 24.19 36.47 -9.16
CA SER A 764 23.28 37.02 -8.16
C SER A 764 23.68 38.38 -7.56
N ALA A 765 24.77 39.00 -8.04
CA ALA A 765 25.34 40.26 -7.53
C ALA A 765 25.63 40.28 -5.99
N SER A 766 25.60 39.10 -5.37
CA SER A 766 25.77 38.86 -3.94
C SER A 766 27.00 37.97 -3.70
N ASN A 767 27.63 38.07 -2.53
CA ASN A 767 28.66 37.10 -2.14
C ASN A 767 28.08 35.71 -1.85
N MET A 768 26.75 35.59 -1.64
CA MET A 768 26.06 34.31 -1.45
C MET A 768 26.20 33.35 -2.64
N CYS A 769 26.52 33.85 -3.83
CA CYS A 769 26.83 33.01 -4.99
C CYS A 769 27.93 31.97 -4.73
N TRP A 770 28.86 32.26 -3.82
CA TRP A 770 29.93 31.33 -3.43
C TRP A 770 29.41 30.15 -2.63
N LEU A 771 28.28 30.32 -1.94
CA LEU A 771 27.56 29.25 -1.25
C LEU A 771 26.39 28.71 -2.12
N SER A 772 26.49 28.87 -3.44
CA SER A 772 25.43 28.52 -4.41
C SER A 772 24.06 29.11 -4.06
N ASP A 773 24.08 30.38 -3.62
CA ASP A 773 22.94 31.17 -3.16
C ASP A 773 22.20 30.60 -1.93
N LEU A 774 22.83 29.67 -1.17
CA LEU A 774 22.23 29.01 0.00
C LEU A 774 23.18 28.95 1.21
N LEU A 775 22.93 29.80 2.22
CA LEU A 775 23.81 30.02 3.38
C LEU A 775 24.20 28.74 4.13
N CYS A 776 23.25 27.82 4.35
CA CYS A 776 23.49 26.58 5.09
C CYS A 776 24.49 25.63 4.44
N ARG A 777 24.83 25.82 3.14
CA ARG A 777 25.90 25.02 2.51
C ARG A 777 27.28 25.40 3.04
N GLY A 778 27.42 26.60 3.61
CA GLY A 778 28.64 27.10 4.23
C GLY A 778 28.67 27.09 5.77
N ASP A 779 27.51 26.94 6.42
CA ASP A 779 27.42 26.71 7.87
C ASP A 779 27.60 25.21 8.12
N VAL A 780 28.86 24.81 8.22
CA VAL A 780 29.26 23.39 8.29
C VAL A 780 29.05 22.87 9.72
N ASN A 781 29.13 23.76 10.71
CA ASN A 781 29.08 23.38 12.11
C ASN A 781 27.70 23.57 12.76
N GLY A 782 26.74 24.17 12.04
CA GLY A 782 25.35 24.34 12.47
C GLY A 782 25.16 25.43 13.53
N ASP A 783 26.02 26.46 13.53
CA ASP A 783 25.94 27.57 14.51
C ASP A 783 25.15 28.79 14.00
N GLY A 784 24.63 28.72 12.77
CA GLY A 784 23.88 29.78 12.11
C GLY A 784 24.76 30.88 11.48
N LEU A 785 26.08 30.71 11.47
CA LEU A 785 27.04 31.62 10.85
C LEU A 785 27.94 30.88 9.86
N VAL A 786 28.60 31.64 8.98
CA VAL A 786 29.58 31.10 8.03
C VAL A 786 30.91 31.78 8.25
N THR A 787 31.86 31.03 8.82
CA THR A 787 33.10 31.55 9.41
C THR A 787 34.32 30.70 9.05
N LEU A 788 35.51 31.13 9.48
CA LEU A 788 36.71 30.28 9.38
C LEU A 788 36.61 29.02 10.28
N GLY A 789 35.68 28.98 11.25
CA GLY A 789 35.35 27.78 12.01
C GLY A 789 34.85 26.67 11.10
N ASP A 790 33.91 26.99 10.20
CA ASP A 790 33.32 26.08 9.23
C ASP A 790 34.33 25.54 8.22
N VAL A 791 35.23 26.42 7.75
CA VAL A 791 36.37 26.02 6.91
C VAL A 791 37.25 24.99 7.64
N ILE A 792 37.55 25.21 8.92
CA ILE A 792 38.36 24.29 9.73
C ILE A 792 37.60 22.99 10.00
N TYR A 793 36.30 23.05 10.28
CA TYR A 793 35.43 21.91 10.52
C TYR A 793 35.37 21.01 9.27
N LEU A 794 35.11 21.60 8.09
CA LEU A 794 35.06 20.91 6.81
C LEU A 794 36.41 20.31 6.41
N VAL A 795 37.50 21.03 6.66
CA VAL A 795 38.87 20.50 6.43
C VAL A 795 39.19 19.36 7.40
N ASN A 796 38.70 19.40 8.64
CA ASN A 796 38.83 18.30 9.59
C ASN A 796 38.05 17.06 9.17
N TYR A 797 36.87 17.25 8.55
CA TYR A 797 36.08 16.20 7.92
C TYR A 797 36.83 15.56 6.74
N ILE A 798 37.18 16.38 5.72
CA ILE A 798 37.85 15.95 4.47
C ILE A 798 39.15 15.16 4.74
N PHE A 799 39.91 15.53 5.78
CA PHE A 799 41.17 14.87 6.15
C PHE A 799 41.07 13.91 7.35
N ASN A 800 39.85 13.55 7.77
CA ASN A 800 39.57 12.63 8.88
C ASN A 800 40.45 12.90 10.12
N LYS A 801 40.41 14.13 10.64
CA LYS A 801 41.28 14.57 11.74
C LYS A 801 40.84 14.02 13.10
N PRO A 802 41.79 13.73 14.01
CA PRO A 802 41.46 13.33 15.39
C PRO A 802 40.52 14.34 16.08
N GLY A 803 39.69 13.84 16.99
CA GLY A 803 38.62 14.61 17.64
C GLY A 803 37.27 14.55 16.91
N GLY A 804 37.22 13.86 15.77
CA GLY A 804 36.00 13.62 15.01
C GLY A 804 35.15 12.44 15.52
N PRO A 805 34.11 12.07 14.76
CA PRO A 805 33.95 12.38 13.35
C PRO A 805 33.22 13.72 13.10
N TRP A 806 33.86 14.59 12.31
CA TRP A 806 33.47 15.98 12.05
C TRP A 806 32.40 16.09 10.94
N TYR A 807 31.29 15.35 11.02
CA TYR A 807 30.27 15.40 9.96
C TYR A 807 29.63 16.80 9.86
N PRO A 808 29.56 17.41 8.67
CA PRO A 808 28.83 18.66 8.43
C PRO A 808 27.41 18.56 8.96
N ILE A 809 26.98 19.51 9.80
CA ILE A 809 25.72 19.39 10.55
C ILE A 809 24.54 19.88 9.67
N PRO A 810 23.47 19.09 9.53
CA PRO A 810 22.24 19.52 8.87
C PRO A 810 21.69 20.79 9.52
N ASN A 811 21.45 21.78 8.69
CA ASN A 811 20.78 23.03 9.06
C ASN A 811 20.01 23.53 7.84
N GLY A 812 18.77 23.96 8.01
CA GLY A 812 17.99 24.50 6.91
C GLY A 812 17.67 23.49 5.81
N LYS A 813 17.51 24.04 4.62
CA LYS A 813 17.49 23.33 3.32
C LYS A 813 18.66 22.38 3.07
N CYS A 814 19.72 22.45 3.89
CA CYS A 814 20.94 21.66 3.77
C CYS A 814 20.89 20.42 4.67
N CYS A 815 19.86 19.58 4.49
CA CYS A 815 19.60 18.39 5.30
C CYS A 815 19.70 17.06 4.55
N LEU A 816 20.20 17.05 3.29
CA LEU A 816 20.53 15.80 2.61
C LEU A 816 21.66 15.07 3.34
N LYS A 817 21.57 13.73 3.42
CA LYS A 817 22.54 12.90 4.15
C LYS A 817 23.74 12.53 3.27
N LEU A 818 24.94 12.62 3.85
CA LEU A 818 26.15 12.08 3.26
C LEU A 818 26.18 10.55 3.39
N PRO A 819 26.73 9.80 2.41
CA PRO A 819 26.76 8.33 2.43
C PRO A 819 27.38 7.71 3.69
N ASP A 820 28.37 8.39 4.28
CA ASP A 820 29.14 7.92 5.44
C ASP A 820 28.62 8.43 6.79
N TRP A 821 27.42 9.02 6.84
CA TRP A 821 26.82 9.49 8.11
C TRP A 821 26.47 8.29 9.02
N PRO A 822 27.07 8.14 10.22
CA PRO A 822 26.73 7.08 11.14
C PRO A 822 25.33 7.35 11.69
N LEU A 823 24.46 6.34 11.60
CA LEU A 823 23.15 6.35 12.23
C LEU A 823 23.30 6.75 13.70
N ARG A 824 22.97 8.00 14.05
CA ARG A 824 22.71 8.36 15.44
C ARG A 824 21.37 7.70 15.79
N HIS A 825 21.40 6.88 16.83
CA HIS A 825 20.27 6.14 17.37
C HIS A 825 19.24 7.08 17.99
#